data_AF-A0A8H5D3N5-F1
#
_entry.id   AF-A0A8H5D3N5-F1
#
_cell.length_a   1.000
_cell.length_b   1.000
_cell.length_c   1.000
_cell.angle_alpha   90.00
_cell.angle_beta   90.00
_cell.angle_gamma   90.00
#
_symmetry.space_group_name_H-M   'P 1'
#
loop_
_entity.id
_entity.type
_entity.pdbx_description
1 polymer ?
#
loop_
_entity_poly.entity_id
_entity_poly.type
_entity_poly.pdbx_seq_one_letter_code
_entity_poly.pdbx_strand_id
1 'polypeptide(L)'
;MSSANSTKPYKKPPACDYCKARRVLCHPQPFGRSCPRCLEKGVHCTTTPTVRRKRRQQREIIAAKKVITISKGDYSTQDDTHDTTKVEATSQSQELVTVGVLATLSAGLPYAQTYVLANYAAFNNGYRRPVANTPVASRPQIQLPRRLIQDLFNAFVYTPYYNHPIIPHDKLRSRLVECDWQLSSLSPPECVLLHCIFAVTSLVSIDPLIIGPEPLSSEFTSILTTAQPVKRIKLDLRDIGRRRERVGLCHQLRAEALRQAQIEGIALWVSPESAASCYLLDALLDSEHDSPYSYDAAFAWQARTLAEFWYRQAQPYLNTESMVRSAVWASSLMVDGISALHSGRSVAVSVLDEHLICGHKQLPLEKLVSSLSQCCDCMQFYDYFISIMFHITSGAREVYENISGPCARGRRFDFQAVKGYFIYLRLLYEVCDAYKAQGQLLSRQVEKQSWYILATVRSVLVGWTNLTLHFYEAIKAMLEEGVTDLYDAALDHSFFVTGVDCYGRGGRLAPAQLAPIFVDARVLTCKAAIDFSEMIEDIYSVSRLAQLKIVGGHLKGWVQFTVDVTDAGVMSTTEGIQTLERLRDALKIAGFAWTDYTGLVEDIDSHIAALRASPATAQDSVHNLNLERHLNIHHLNLNPNLPPAIAPLVEAAGTGVSQHDPPVYSGYTCGPLGAEILGVDSESWTYGS
;
A
#
# COMPACT_ATOMS: atom_id res chain seq x y z
N MET A 1 18.81 -70.38 -41.46
CA MET A 1 18.77 -70.54 -39.99
C MET A 1 18.49 -69.16 -39.40
N SER A 2 17.50 -69.10 -38.50
CA SER A 2 16.77 -67.91 -38.06
C SER A 2 17.64 -66.86 -37.35
N SER A 3 17.62 -65.62 -37.84
CA SER A 3 18.26 -64.47 -37.20
C SER A 3 17.26 -63.75 -36.29
N ALA A 4 17.49 -63.81 -34.99
CA ALA A 4 16.65 -63.22 -33.96
C ALA A 4 16.84 -61.69 -33.94
N ASN A 5 15.82 -60.96 -34.40
CA ASN A 5 15.75 -59.50 -34.23
C ASN A 5 15.34 -59.19 -32.78
N SER A 6 16.32 -58.86 -31.93
CA SER A 6 16.06 -58.36 -30.58
C SER A 6 15.46 -56.95 -30.66
N THR A 7 14.14 -56.84 -30.65
CA THR A 7 13.42 -55.57 -30.54
C THR A 7 13.68 -54.96 -29.16
N LYS A 8 14.16 -53.71 -29.14
CA LYS A 8 14.43 -52.97 -27.90
C LYS A 8 13.12 -52.84 -27.09
N PRO A 9 13.12 -53.07 -25.77
CA PRO A 9 11.91 -52.99 -24.96
C PRO A 9 11.32 -51.58 -25.01
N TYR A 10 10.03 -51.49 -25.38
CA TYR A 10 9.29 -50.23 -25.37
C TYR A 10 9.27 -49.64 -23.95
N LYS A 11 9.72 -48.40 -23.79
CA LYS A 11 9.65 -47.69 -22.51
C LYS A 11 8.18 -47.45 -22.15
N LYS A 12 7.78 -47.86 -20.94
CA LYS A 12 6.42 -47.67 -20.44
C LYS A 12 6.06 -46.16 -20.45
N PRO A 13 4.88 -45.78 -20.96
CA PRO A 13 4.42 -44.40 -20.89
C PRO A 13 4.21 -43.94 -19.44
N PRO A 14 4.29 -42.64 -19.16
CA PRO A 14 4.04 -42.10 -17.83
C PRO A 14 2.59 -42.36 -17.38
N ALA A 15 2.35 -42.32 -16.07
CA ALA A 15 0.99 -42.40 -15.51
C ALA A 15 0.16 -41.17 -15.91
N CYS A 16 -1.15 -41.34 -16.10
CA CYS A 16 -2.07 -40.24 -16.40
C CYS A 16 -2.29 -39.33 -15.17
N ASP A 17 -2.77 -38.11 -15.42
CA ASP A 17 -2.90 -37.07 -14.40
C ASP A 17 -3.89 -37.47 -13.29
N TYR A 18 -4.98 -38.15 -13.65
CA TYR A 18 -5.97 -38.67 -12.71
C TYR A 18 -5.38 -39.72 -11.74
N CYS A 19 -4.70 -40.74 -12.27
CA CYS A 19 -4.07 -41.78 -11.44
C CYS A 19 -2.93 -41.21 -10.57
N LYS A 20 -2.19 -40.21 -11.10
CA LYS A 20 -1.14 -39.51 -10.37
C LYS A 20 -1.70 -38.68 -9.21
N ALA A 21 -2.76 -37.92 -9.44
CA ALA A 21 -3.44 -37.13 -8.39
C ALA A 21 -4.00 -38.01 -7.28
N ARG A 22 -4.55 -39.18 -7.63
CA ARG A 22 -5.07 -40.17 -6.67
C ARG A 22 -3.98 -41.07 -6.05
N ARG A 23 -2.71 -40.91 -6.44
CA ARG A 23 -1.56 -41.73 -5.99
C ARG A 23 -1.79 -43.24 -6.17
N VAL A 24 -2.38 -43.65 -7.29
CA VAL A 24 -2.65 -45.05 -7.62
C VAL A 24 -1.89 -45.52 -8.86
N LEU A 25 -1.65 -46.83 -8.97
CA LEU A 25 -0.96 -47.43 -10.11
C LEU A 25 -1.78 -47.24 -11.40
N CYS A 26 -1.14 -46.67 -12.43
CA CYS A 26 -1.73 -46.47 -13.74
C CYS A 26 -1.33 -47.60 -14.70
N HIS A 27 -2.29 -48.10 -15.48
CA HIS A 27 -2.08 -49.05 -16.58
C HIS A 27 -2.33 -48.36 -17.92
N PRO A 28 -1.37 -47.54 -18.40
CA PRO A 28 -1.56 -46.76 -19.61
C PRO A 28 -1.74 -47.68 -20.83
N GLN A 29 -2.71 -47.34 -21.67
CA GLN A 29 -2.99 -48.05 -22.91
C GLN A 29 -2.26 -47.39 -24.09
N PRO A 30 -1.75 -48.15 -25.07
CA PRO A 30 -1.20 -47.56 -26.28
C PRO A 30 -2.30 -46.84 -27.09
N PHE A 31 -1.88 -45.92 -27.98
CA PHE A 31 -2.78 -45.19 -28.90
C PHE A 31 -3.79 -44.24 -28.24
N GLY A 32 -3.47 -43.68 -27.07
CA GLY A 32 -4.27 -42.60 -26.47
C GLY A 32 -5.63 -43.04 -25.89
N ARG A 33 -5.86 -44.35 -25.72
CA ARG A 33 -7.06 -44.86 -25.05
C ARG A 33 -6.99 -44.60 -23.54
N SER A 34 -8.15 -44.36 -22.92
CA SER A 34 -8.24 -44.20 -21.47
C SER A 34 -7.74 -45.44 -20.73
N CYS A 35 -7.00 -45.25 -19.63
CA CYS A 35 -6.57 -46.39 -18.82
C CYS A 35 -7.80 -47.07 -18.17
N PRO A 36 -7.76 -48.38 -17.89
CA PRO A 36 -8.90 -49.13 -17.34
C PRO A 36 -9.51 -48.48 -16.09
N ARG A 37 -8.66 -47.90 -15.24
CA ARG A 37 -9.08 -47.26 -13.99
C ARG A 37 -9.80 -45.93 -14.21
N CYS A 38 -9.38 -45.14 -15.19
CA CYS A 38 -10.11 -43.94 -15.60
C CYS A 38 -11.45 -44.31 -16.25
N LEU A 39 -11.46 -45.40 -17.03
CA LEU A 39 -12.64 -45.90 -17.72
C LEU A 39 -13.70 -46.43 -16.74
N GLU A 40 -13.30 -47.18 -15.72
CA GLU A 40 -14.18 -47.63 -14.60
C GLU A 40 -14.80 -46.47 -13.82
N LYS A 41 -14.10 -45.33 -13.73
CA LYS A 41 -14.56 -44.15 -12.99
C LYS A 41 -15.30 -43.14 -13.87
N GLY A 42 -15.48 -43.42 -15.17
CA GLY A 42 -16.11 -42.50 -16.10
C GLY A 42 -15.33 -41.19 -16.30
N VAL A 43 -14.02 -41.17 -16.04
CA VAL A 43 -13.18 -39.97 -16.16
C VAL A 43 -12.35 -40.04 -17.43
N HIS A 44 -12.29 -38.94 -18.19
CA HIS A 44 -11.44 -38.87 -19.38
C HIS A 44 -9.95 -38.86 -18.99
N CYS A 45 -9.18 -39.78 -19.57
CA CYS A 45 -7.78 -39.98 -19.19
C CYS A 45 -6.87 -39.00 -19.91
N THR A 46 -6.52 -37.89 -19.28
CA THR A 46 -5.53 -36.95 -19.80
C THR A 46 -4.12 -37.31 -19.34
N THR A 47 -3.17 -37.29 -20.28
CA THR A 47 -1.74 -37.42 -19.99
C THR A 47 -1.08 -36.16 -20.52
N THR A 48 -0.82 -35.18 -19.66
CA THR A 48 -0.06 -34.00 -20.08
C THR A 48 1.35 -34.46 -20.45
N PRO A 49 1.78 -34.36 -21.74
CA PRO A 49 3.11 -34.81 -22.11
C PRO A 49 4.12 -33.97 -21.33
N THR A 50 4.83 -34.61 -20.40
CA THR A 50 5.93 -33.95 -19.69
C THR A 50 7.05 -33.79 -20.70
N VAL A 51 7.15 -32.60 -21.28
CA VAL A 51 8.33 -32.18 -22.06
C VAL A 51 9.51 -32.22 -21.09
N ARG A 52 10.20 -33.35 -21.04
CA ARG A 52 11.41 -33.51 -20.23
C ARG A 52 12.46 -32.61 -20.85
N ARG A 53 12.62 -31.38 -20.31
CA ARG A 53 13.72 -30.49 -20.68
C ARG A 53 15.01 -31.31 -20.66
N LYS A 54 15.77 -31.31 -21.77
CA LYS A 54 17.10 -31.93 -21.81
C LYS A 54 17.88 -31.44 -20.59
N ARG A 55 18.45 -32.38 -19.83
CA ARG A 55 19.32 -32.08 -18.70
C ARG A 55 20.44 -31.19 -19.23
N ARG A 56 20.46 -29.91 -18.85
CA ARG A 56 21.53 -28.97 -19.23
C ARG A 56 22.86 -29.59 -18.81
N GLN A 57 23.82 -29.63 -19.73
CA GLN A 57 25.14 -30.14 -19.41
C GLN A 57 25.82 -29.16 -18.45
N GLN A 58 26.65 -29.65 -17.52
CA GLN A 58 27.34 -28.83 -16.51
C GLN A 58 28.05 -27.60 -17.12
N ARG A 59 28.55 -27.74 -18.36
CA ARG A 59 29.19 -26.67 -19.13
C ARG A 59 28.23 -25.52 -19.49
N GLU A 60 26.98 -25.81 -19.82
CA GLU A 60 25.96 -24.80 -20.13
C GLU A 60 25.54 -24.03 -18.87
N ILE A 61 25.55 -24.69 -17.70
CA ILE A 61 25.25 -24.05 -16.41
C ILE A 61 26.38 -23.09 -16.00
N ILE A 62 27.64 -23.47 -16.25
CA ILE A 62 28.80 -22.62 -15.97
C ILE A 62 28.86 -21.43 -16.94
N ALA A 63 28.57 -21.63 -18.23
CA ALA A 63 28.51 -20.55 -19.21
C ALA A 63 27.41 -19.52 -18.88
N ALA A 64 26.22 -19.98 -18.51
CA ALA A 64 25.12 -19.10 -18.12
C ALA A 64 25.44 -18.27 -16.86
N LYS A 65 26.17 -18.83 -15.89
CA LYS A 65 26.63 -18.07 -14.72
C LYS A 65 27.68 -17.01 -15.07
N LYS A 66 28.53 -17.27 -16.07
CA LYS A 66 29.56 -16.33 -16.51
C LYS A 66 28.98 -15.11 -17.21
N VAL A 67 27.92 -15.29 -18.00
CA VAL A 67 27.21 -14.19 -18.68
C VAL A 67 26.54 -13.23 -17.68
N ILE A 68 25.93 -13.77 -16.62
CA ILE A 68 25.28 -12.95 -15.57
C ILE A 68 26.30 -12.14 -14.73
N THR A 69 27.57 -12.60 -14.70
CA THR A 69 28.63 -11.90 -13.95
C THR A 69 29.24 -10.75 -14.75
N ILE A 70 29.22 -10.83 -16.09
CA ILE A 70 29.76 -9.79 -16.97
C ILE A 70 28.76 -8.63 -17.14
N SER A 71 27.46 -8.88 -17.03
CA SER A 71 26.43 -7.84 -17.17
C SER A 71 26.23 -6.95 -15.92
N LYS A 72 27.05 -7.10 -14.87
CA LYS A 72 26.89 -6.37 -13.60
C LYS A 72 28.05 -5.43 -13.24
N GLY A 73 29.06 -5.31 -14.09
CA GLY A 73 30.10 -4.30 -13.94
C GLY A 73 30.41 -3.74 -15.30
N ASP A 74 29.91 -2.54 -15.58
CA ASP A 74 30.57 -1.51 -16.41
C ASP A 74 29.59 -0.35 -16.62
N TYR A 75 29.60 0.62 -15.68
CA TYR A 75 29.23 2.00 -15.94
C TYR A 75 29.98 2.92 -14.95
N SER A 76 31.23 3.28 -15.29
CA SER A 76 31.86 4.56 -14.90
C SER A 76 33.13 4.78 -15.70
N THR A 77 33.11 5.76 -16.60
CA THR A 77 34.25 6.30 -17.34
C THR A 77 34.88 7.50 -16.62
N GLN A 78 36.22 7.46 -16.50
CA GLN A 78 37.21 8.58 -16.52
C GLN A 78 37.05 9.70 -15.48
N ASP A 79 38.09 10.35 -14.96
CA ASP A 79 39.49 10.56 -15.32
C ASP A 79 40.22 10.99 -14.02
N ASP A 80 41.46 10.58 -13.79
CA ASP A 80 42.53 11.48 -13.32
C ASP A 80 43.85 10.74 -13.04
N THR A 81 44.89 11.46 -13.40
CA THR A 81 46.29 11.06 -13.59
C THR A 81 47.12 11.00 -12.31
N HIS A 82 48.13 10.09 -12.33
CA HIS A 82 49.41 10.13 -11.62
C HIS A 82 49.43 10.21 -10.07
N ASP A 83 49.92 9.16 -9.39
CA ASP A 83 51.32 9.14 -8.91
C ASP A 83 51.76 7.74 -8.45
N THR A 84 53.04 7.48 -8.66
CA THR A 84 53.76 6.21 -8.47
C THR A 84 54.47 6.17 -7.13
N THR A 85 54.17 5.19 -6.27
CA THR A 85 55.16 4.69 -5.30
C THR A 85 55.05 3.18 -5.09
N LYS A 86 56.20 2.55 -5.36
CA LYS A 86 56.57 1.14 -5.11
C LYS A 86 56.46 0.78 -3.63
N VAL A 87 55.89 -0.39 -3.31
CA VAL A 87 56.36 -1.24 -2.20
C VAL A 87 56.17 -2.72 -2.60
N GLU A 88 57.13 -3.51 -2.14
CA GLU A 88 57.60 -4.79 -2.63
C GLU A 88 56.67 -6.00 -2.42
N ALA A 89 56.91 -6.99 -3.27
CA ALA A 89 56.38 -8.34 -3.18
C ALA A 89 56.93 -9.08 -1.95
N THR A 90 56.06 -9.81 -1.25
CA THR A 90 56.48 -11.00 -0.51
C THR A 90 55.43 -12.09 -0.68
N SER A 91 55.79 -13.08 -1.49
CA SER A 91 55.08 -14.33 -1.65
C SER A 91 55.42 -15.28 -0.51
N GLN A 92 54.44 -15.73 0.27
CA GLN A 92 54.53 -16.98 1.03
C GLN A 92 53.14 -17.60 1.28
N SER A 93 52.95 -18.76 0.63
CA SER A 93 52.37 -20.00 1.13
C SER A 93 50.96 -20.02 1.76
N GLN A 94 50.12 -20.84 1.12
CA GLN A 94 48.79 -21.29 1.51
C GLN A 94 48.79 -22.04 2.85
N GLU A 95 47.84 -21.72 3.73
CA GLU A 95 47.20 -22.69 4.64
C GLU A 95 45.80 -22.20 5.09
N LEU A 96 44.86 -23.15 5.16
CA LEU A 96 43.43 -22.96 5.45
C LEU A 96 43.17 -22.35 6.84
N VAL A 97 42.52 -21.17 6.89
CA VAL A 97 41.72 -20.74 8.07
C VAL A 97 40.48 -19.97 7.61
N THR A 98 39.35 -20.67 7.46
CA THR A 98 38.07 -20.10 6.99
C THR A 98 37.07 -19.93 8.14
N VAL A 99 37.43 -19.18 9.21
CA VAL A 99 36.46 -18.82 10.28
C VAL A 99 36.61 -17.35 10.77
N GLY A 100 37.62 -16.59 10.33
CA GLY A 100 37.88 -15.24 10.87
C GLY A 100 37.34 -14.02 10.10
N VAL A 101 36.87 -14.19 8.85
CA VAL A 101 36.69 -13.04 7.92
C VAL A 101 35.30 -12.38 7.99
N LEU A 102 34.31 -13.00 8.65
CA LEU A 102 32.98 -12.40 8.82
C LEU A 102 32.90 -11.41 10.00
N ALA A 103 33.80 -11.48 10.98
CA ALA A 103 33.79 -10.59 12.15
C ALA A 103 34.40 -9.21 11.87
N THR A 104 35.36 -9.12 10.95
CA THR A 104 36.03 -7.85 10.59
C THR A 104 35.27 -7.03 9.55
N LEU A 105 34.37 -7.63 8.77
CA LEU A 105 33.48 -6.90 7.86
C LEU A 105 32.25 -6.30 8.56
N SER A 106 31.93 -6.69 9.79
CA SER A 106 30.79 -6.12 10.55
C SER A 106 31.14 -4.83 11.30
N ALA A 107 32.42 -4.45 11.37
CA ALA A 107 32.87 -3.28 12.14
C ALA A 107 32.65 -1.93 11.42
N GLY A 108 32.22 -1.95 10.15
CA GLY A 108 31.99 -0.74 9.35
C GLY A 108 30.65 -0.70 8.60
N LEU A 109 29.75 -1.66 8.85
CA LEU A 109 28.42 -1.66 8.23
C LEU A 109 27.42 -0.92 9.13
N PRO A 110 26.46 -0.14 8.57
CA PRO A 110 25.35 0.41 9.33
C PRO A 110 24.63 -0.72 10.08
N TYR A 111 24.33 -0.51 11.36
CA TYR A 111 23.73 -1.48 12.28
C TYR A 111 22.51 -2.24 11.68
N ALA A 112 21.73 -1.57 10.82
CA ALA A 112 20.60 -2.14 10.09
C ALA A 112 20.97 -3.32 9.17
N GLN A 113 22.13 -3.29 8.53
CA GLN A 113 22.54 -4.32 7.56
C GLN A 113 23.01 -5.62 8.25
N THR A 114 23.64 -5.49 9.42
CA THR A 114 23.95 -6.61 10.32
C THR A 114 22.70 -7.34 10.82
N TYR A 115 21.61 -6.59 11.06
CA TYR A 115 20.35 -7.14 11.56
C TYR A 115 19.61 -7.97 10.49
N VAL A 116 19.55 -7.45 9.25
CA VAL A 116 18.97 -8.16 8.10
C VAL A 116 19.74 -9.45 7.82
N LEU A 117 21.08 -9.41 7.82
CA LEU A 117 21.92 -10.59 7.57
C LEU A 117 21.79 -11.66 8.68
N ALA A 118 21.65 -11.26 9.94
CA ALA A 118 21.45 -12.20 11.06
C ALA A 118 20.11 -12.93 10.98
N ASN A 119 19.04 -12.24 10.55
CA ASN A 119 17.72 -12.86 10.36
C ASN A 119 17.67 -13.71 9.08
N TYR A 120 18.35 -13.29 8.00
CA TYR A 120 18.50 -14.10 6.78
C TYR A 120 19.28 -15.40 7.03
N ALA A 121 20.31 -15.36 7.88
CA ALA A 121 21.08 -16.54 8.27
C ALA A 121 20.27 -17.51 9.16
N ALA A 122 19.39 -16.99 10.03
CA ALA A 122 18.45 -17.81 10.79
C ALA A 122 17.41 -18.50 9.89
N PHE A 123 16.95 -17.83 8.83
CA PHE A 123 15.99 -18.35 7.87
C PHE A 123 16.56 -19.43 6.94
N ASN A 124 17.79 -19.24 6.42
CA ASN A 124 18.45 -20.21 5.53
C ASN A 124 18.79 -21.55 6.20
N ASN A 125 18.73 -21.62 7.54
CA ASN A 125 18.88 -22.87 8.28
C ASN A 125 17.62 -23.77 8.30
N GLY A 126 16.56 -23.35 7.61
CA GLY A 126 15.43 -24.20 7.24
C GLY A 126 14.44 -24.47 8.37
N TYR A 127 13.19 -24.76 7.96
CA TYR A 127 12.05 -25.20 8.76
C TYR A 127 12.28 -26.55 9.49
N ARG A 128 13.43 -26.76 10.14
CA ARG A 128 13.48 -27.67 11.27
C ARG A 128 12.86 -26.92 12.43
N ARG A 129 11.71 -27.42 12.92
CA ARG A 129 11.30 -27.21 14.31
C ARG A 129 12.58 -27.17 15.16
N PRO A 130 12.82 -26.13 15.97
CA PRO A 130 13.91 -26.16 16.91
C PRO A 130 13.80 -27.49 17.66
N VAL A 131 14.79 -28.36 17.47
CA VAL A 131 14.97 -29.46 18.41
C VAL A 131 15.12 -28.76 19.76
N ALA A 132 14.28 -29.11 20.72
CA ALA A 132 14.02 -28.37 21.96
C ALA A 132 15.26 -28.15 22.87
N ASN A 133 16.48 -28.43 22.40
CA ASN A 133 17.68 -28.55 23.21
C ASN A 133 18.86 -27.67 22.76
N THR A 134 18.72 -26.85 21.72
CA THR A 134 19.69 -25.75 21.52
C THR A 134 19.24 -24.57 22.36
N PRO A 135 19.95 -24.20 23.45
CA PRO A 135 19.65 -22.97 24.17
C PRO A 135 19.83 -21.83 23.20
N VAL A 136 18.72 -21.25 22.74
CA VAL A 136 18.73 -19.95 22.07
C VAL A 136 19.36 -19.04 23.10
N ALA A 137 20.59 -18.58 22.84
CA ALA A 137 21.26 -17.63 23.72
C ALA A 137 20.25 -16.52 24.00
N SER A 138 19.83 -16.39 25.26
CA SER A 138 18.75 -15.52 25.67
C SER A 138 19.14 -14.09 25.31
N ARG A 139 18.69 -13.63 24.13
CA ARG A 139 18.90 -12.25 23.72
C ARG A 139 18.26 -11.37 24.80
N PRO A 140 18.98 -10.35 25.30
CA PRO A 140 18.46 -9.51 26.36
C PRO A 140 17.14 -8.88 25.89
N GLN A 141 16.09 -9.08 26.66
CA GLN A 141 14.83 -8.37 26.47
C GLN A 141 15.07 -6.88 26.70
N ILE A 142 14.47 -6.04 25.85
CA ILE A 142 14.55 -4.60 26.03
C ILE A 142 13.80 -4.23 27.31
N GLN A 143 14.51 -3.68 28.29
CA GLN A 143 13.91 -3.14 29.49
C GLN A 143 13.59 -1.67 29.26
N LEU A 144 12.30 -1.35 29.17
CA LEU A 144 11.83 0.02 29.02
C LEU A 144 11.51 0.62 30.40
N PRO A 145 11.95 1.85 30.70
CA PRO A 145 11.51 2.55 31.89
C PRO A 145 9.98 2.70 31.90
N ARG A 146 9.35 2.54 33.07
CA ARG A 146 7.88 2.66 33.23
C ARG A 146 7.31 3.93 32.61
N ARG A 147 7.98 5.06 32.81
CA ARG A 147 7.59 6.35 32.22
C ARG A 147 7.51 6.27 30.70
N LEU A 148 8.52 5.70 30.05
CA LEU A 148 8.53 5.58 28.59
C LEU A 148 7.41 4.64 28.09
N ILE A 149 7.10 3.58 28.82
CA ILE A 149 5.96 2.69 28.50
C ILE A 149 4.65 3.49 28.54
N GLN A 150 4.45 4.30 29.58
CA GLN A 150 3.28 5.17 29.72
C GLN A 150 3.18 6.18 28.59
N ASP A 151 4.29 6.87 28.29
CA ASP A 151 4.36 7.89 27.25
C ASP A 151 4.10 7.30 25.86
N LEU A 152 4.70 6.15 25.53
CA LEU A 152 4.48 5.45 24.25
C LEU A 152 3.06 4.87 24.11
N PHE A 153 2.45 4.39 25.21
CA PHE A 153 1.08 3.92 25.15
C PHE A 153 0.10 5.08 24.97
N ASN A 154 0.29 6.17 25.73
CA ASN A 154 -0.56 7.36 25.64
C ASN A 154 -0.45 8.05 24.28
N ALA A 155 0.75 8.15 23.72
CA ALA A 155 0.95 8.76 22.41
C ALA A 155 0.38 7.93 21.24
N PHE A 156 -0.06 6.69 21.48
CA PHE A 156 -0.66 5.85 20.44
C PHE A 156 -1.92 6.49 19.84
N VAL A 157 -2.69 7.27 20.62
CA VAL A 157 -3.91 7.95 20.17
C VAL A 157 -3.68 8.93 19.02
N TYR A 158 -2.44 9.42 18.86
CA TYR A 158 -2.06 10.33 17.78
C TYR A 158 -1.73 9.59 16.47
N THR A 159 -1.63 8.27 16.51
CA THR A 159 -1.36 7.44 15.34
C THR A 159 -2.64 7.21 14.52
N PRO A 160 -2.57 7.03 13.19
CA PRO A 160 -3.75 6.72 12.39
C PRO A 160 -4.33 5.34 12.74
N TYR A 161 -3.51 4.45 13.32
CA TYR A 161 -3.90 3.08 13.66
C TYR A 161 -4.80 3.00 14.89
N TYR A 162 -4.76 3.99 15.79
CA TYR A 162 -5.55 4.01 17.02
C TYR A 162 -7.03 3.73 16.79
N ASN A 163 -7.59 4.31 15.72
CA ASN A 163 -9.02 4.19 15.42
C ASN A 163 -9.40 2.81 14.86
N HIS A 164 -8.44 1.93 14.56
CA HIS A 164 -8.72 0.66 13.92
C HIS A 164 -9.60 -0.23 14.83
N PRO A 165 -10.76 -0.75 14.37
CA PRO A 165 -11.75 -1.37 15.27
C PRO A 165 -11.36 -2.73 15.88
N ILE A 166 -10.19 -3.24 15.51
CA ILE A 166 -9.60 -4.47 16.04
C ILE A 166 -8.73 -4.22 17.27
N ILE A 167 -8.29 -2.97 17.49
CA ILE A 167 -7.34 -2.62 18.55
C ILE A 167 -8.11 -2.36 19.85
N PRO A 168 -7.97 -3.21 20.89
CA PRO A 168 -8.71 -3.06 22.13
C PRO A 168 -8.00 -2.10 23.09
N HIS A 169 -7.79 -0.84 22.68
CA HIS A 169 -6.96 0.13 23.42
C HIS A 169 -7.43 0.34 24.88
N ASP A 170 -8.72 0.55 25.12
CA ASP A 170 -9.22 0.84 26.47
C ASP A 170 -9.12 -0.37 27.40
N LYS A 171 -9.36 -1.56 26.85
CA LYS A 171 -9.11 -2.82 27.56
C LYS A 171 -7.63 -2.95 27.94
N LEU A 172 -6.70 -2.68 27.01
CA LEU A 172 -5.27 -2.71 27.29
C LEU A 172 -4.86 -1.68 28.35
N ARG A 173 -5.44 -0.47 28.33
CA ARG A 173 -5.19 0.58 29.32
C ARG A 173 -5.55 0.10 30.73
N SER A 174 -6.75 -0.44 30.90
CA SER A 174 -7.20 -0.96 32.20
C SER A 174 -6.28 -2.08 32.70
N ARG A 175 -5.89 -3.01 31.82
CA ARG A 175 -4.96 -4.10 32.15
C ARG A 175 -3.56 -3.61 32.52
N LEU A 176 -3.04 -2.60 31.83
CA LEU A 176 -1.76 -1.97 32.16
C LEU A 176 -1.79 -1.30 33.53
N VAL A 177 -2.88 -0.59 33.86
CA VAL A 177 -3.05 0.03 35.18
C VAL A 177 -3.14 -1.03 36.28
N GLU A 178 -3.90 -2.11 36.07
CA GLU A 178 -4.03 -3.24 37.01
C GLU A 178 -2.68 -3.93 37.29
N CYS A 179 -1.82 -4.04 36.27
CA CYS A 179 -0.51 -4.68 36.37
C CYS A 179 0.63 -3.71 36.70
N ASP A 180 0.33 -2.50 37.18
CA ASP A 180 1.30 -1.45 37.49
C ASP A 180 2.31 -1.18 36.35
N TRP A 181 1.82 -1.29 35.10
CA TRP A 181 2.58 -1.12 33.86
C TRP A 181 3.71 -2.14 33.66
N GLN A 182 3.65 -3.30 34.32
CA GLN A 182 4.60 -4.40 34.14
C GLN A 182 4.15 -5.32 33.01
N LEU A 183 4.88 -5.29 31.89
CA LEU A 183 4.56 -6.08 30.69
C LEU A 183 4.60 -7.60 30.94
N SER A 184 5.46 -8.06 31.85
CA SER A 184 5.60 -9.48 32.21
C SER A 184 4.36 -10.08 32.88
N SER A 185 3.45 -9.24 33.36
CA SER A 185 2.23 -9.67 34.07
C SER A 185 1.02 -9.81 33.14
N LEU A 186 1.16 -9.45 31.86
CA LEU A 186 0.10 -9.53 30.86
C LEU A 186 0.06 -10.90 30.19
N SER A 187 -1.05 -11.20 29.51
CA SER A 187 -1.09 -12.40 28.66
C SER A 187 -0.14 -12.24 27.46
N PRO A 188 0.37 -13.34 26.90
CA PRO A 188 1.31 -13.24 25.79
C PRO A 188 0.79 -12.43 24.57
N PRO A 189 -0.47 -12.61 24.09
CA PRO A 189 -1.00 -11.81 22.99
C PRO A 189 -1.09 -10.30 23.30
N GLU A 190 -1.47 -9.93 24.54
CA GLU A 190 -1.49 -8.53 24.99
C GLU A 190 -0.07 -7.94 25.01
N CYS A 191 0.90 -8.72 25.48
CA CYS A 191 2.31 -8.32 25.50
C CYS A 191 2.85 -8.07 24.08
N VAL A 192 2.60 -8.99 23.12
CA VAL A 192 2.99 -8.79 21.72
C VAL A 192 2.36 -7.52 21.14
N LEU A 193 1.05 -7.32 21.37
CA LEU A 193 0.36 -6.15 20.86
C LEU A 193 0.93 -4.85 21.42
N LEU A 194 1.27 -4.80 22.71
CA LEU A 194 1.91 -3.63 23.30
C LEU A 194 3.28 -3.35 22.72
N HIS A 195 4.11 -4.37 22.45
CA HIS A 195 5.36 -4.16 21.74
C HIS A 195 5.15 -3.59 20.33
N CYS A 196 4.10 -4.04 19.62
CA CYS A 196 3.74 -3.48 18.32
C CYS A 196 3.30 -2.00 18.44
N ILE A 197 2.47 -1.68 19.45
CA ILE A 197 2.06 -0.30 19.76
C ILE A 197 3.28 0.57 20.07
N PHE A 198 4.20 0.12 20.92
CA PHE A 198 5.42 0.86 21.24
C PHE A 198 6.29 1.10 20.03
N ALA A 199 6.46 0.09 19.17
CA ALA A 199 7.21 0.24 17.93
C ALA A 199 6.57 1.28 17.01
N VAL A 200 5.26 1.24 16.80
CA VAL A 200 4.54 2.23 15.99
C VAL A 200 4.61 3.63 16.61
N THR A 201 4.28 3.78 17.89
CA THR A 201 4.27 5.08 18.56
C THR A 201 5.67 5.66 18.70
N SER A 202 6.71 4.83 18.73
CA SER A 202 8.09 5.32 18.75
C SER A 202 8.43 6.19 17.53
N LEU A 203 7.71 6.06 16.42
CA LEU A 203 7.90 6.89 15.22
C LEU A 203 7.35 8.31 15.39
N VAL A 204 6.43 8.53 16.33
CA VAL A 204 5.81 9.84 16.58
C VAL A 204 6.09 10.41 17.97
N SER A 205 6.81 9.65 18.81
CA SER A 205 7.18 10.07 20.16
C SER A 205 8.18 11.23 20.13
N ILE A 206 8.07 12.12 21.11
CA ILE A 206 9.06 13.18 21.40
C ILE A 206 9.92 12.92 22.63
N ASP A 207 9.85 11.70 23.18
CA ASP A 207 10.65 11.37 24.35
C ASP A 207 12.16 11.48 24.03
N PRO A 208 12.98 12.11 24.90
CA PRO A 208 14.42 12.22 24.70
C PRO A 208 15.15 10.88 24.57
N LEU A 209 14.61 9.77 25.10
CA LEU A 209 15.15 8.42 24.91
C LEU A 209 14.92 7.89 23.49
N ILE A 210 13.99 8.49 22.74
CA ILE A 210 13.65 8.11 21.38
C ILE A 210 14.32 9.04 20.37
N ILE A 211 14.22 10.35 20.54
CA ILE A 211 14.80 11.34 19.61
C ILE A 211 16.26 11.68 19.97
N GLY A 212 16.65 11.54 21.23
CA GLY A 212 17.96 11.93 21.74
C GLY A 212 17.88 13.13 22.69
N PRO A 213 18.95 13.38 23.47
CA PRO A 213 18.94 14.27 24.63
C PRO A 213 18.88 15.76 24.29
N GLU A 214 19.15 16.14 23.04
CA GLU A 214 19.12 17.54 22.61
C GLU A 214 17.68 18.09 22.73
N PRO A 215 17.46 19.25 23.35
CA PRO A 215 16.13 19.81 23.50
C PRO A 215 15.52 20.11 22.14
N LEU A 216 14.22 19.86 22.00
CA LEU A 216 13.45 20.36 20.87
C LEU A 216 13.16 21.85 21.10
N SER A 217 13.28 22.68 20.06
CA SER A 217 12.81 24.06 20.11
C SER A 217 11.31 24.13 20.43
N SER A 218 10.86 25.23 21.03
CA SER A 218 9.45 25.47 21.35
C SER A 218 8.54 25.41 20.11
N GLU A 219 9.07 25.79 18.96
CA GLU A 219 8.38 25.69 17.68
C GLU A 219 8.03 24.23 17.35
N PHE A 220 8.95 23.28 17.56
CA PHE A 220 8.67 21.85 17.30
C PHE A 220 7.57 21.28 18.19
N THR A 221 7.53 21.64 19.47
CA THR A 221 6.48 21.15 20.37
C THR A 221 5.11 21.64 19.93
N SER A 222 5.01 22.89 19.44
CA SER A 222 3.76 23.46 18.94
C SER A 222 3.25 22.77 17.66
N ILE A 223 4.16 22.24 16.84
CA ILE A 223 3.83 21.58 15.57
C ILE A 223 3.00 20.32 15.77
N LEU A 224 3.29 19.54 16.81
CA LEU A 224 2.59 18.28 17.08
C LEU A 224 1.11 18.50 17.42
N THR A 225 0.79 19.66 17.97
CA THR A 225 -0.56 20.07 18.34
C THR A 225 -1.21 20.97 17.30
N THR A 226 -0.47 21.42 16.28
CA THR A 226 -1.00 22.35 15.27
C THR A 226 -1.81 21.61 14.20
N ALA A 227 -3.06 22.04 14.00
CA ALA A 227 -3.87 21.60 12.88
C ALA A 227 -3.27 22.09 11.55
N GLN A 228 -3.24 21.21 10.53
CA GLN A 228 -2.74 21.53 9.18
C GLN A 228 -1.26 21.98 9.19
N PRO A 229 -0.34 21.14 9.71
CA PRO A 229 1.06 21.54 9.84
C PRO A 229 1.70 21.85 8.48
N VAL A 230 1.35 21.14 7.41
CA VAL A 230 1.90 21.41 6.06
C VAL A 230 1.57 22.82 5.58
N LYS A 231 0.30 23.22 5.71
CA LYS A 231 -0.17 24.54 5.29
C LYS A 231 0.35 25.67 6.16
N ARG A 232 0.44 25.45 7.47
CA ARG A 232 0.75 26.50 8.46
C ARG A 232 2.22 26.61 8.80
N ILE A 233 2.96 25.51 8.74
CA ILE A 233 4.32 25.39 9.24
C ILE A 233 5.20 24.82 8.12
N LYS A 234 6.00 25.69 7.50
CA LYS A 234 6.99 25.31 6.49
C LYS A 234 8.33 24.94 7.13
N LEU A 235 8.30 24.00 8.08
CA LEU A 235 9.50 23.54 8.79
C LEU A 235 9.98 22.19 8.25
N ASP A 236 11.30 22.05 8.11
CA ASP A 236 11.94 20.79 7.76
C ASP A 236 12.16 19.95 9.02
N LEU A 237 11.45 18.83 9.15
CA LEU A 237 11.52 17.93 10.30
C LEU A 237 12.46 16.73 10.06
N ARG A 238 13.11 16.63 8.89
CA ARG A 238 13.97 15.48 8.54
C ARG A 238 15.14 15.30 9.51
N ASP A 239 15.65 16.37 10.10
CA ASP A 239 16.69 16.28 11.14
C ASP A 239 16.23 15.54 12.39
N ILE A 240 14.95 15.63 12.73
CA ILE A 240 14.37 14.91 13.86
C ILE A 240 14.28 13.41 13.55
N GLY A 241 13.88 13.04 12.33
CA GLY A 241 13.95 11.66 11.84
C GLY A 241 15.37 11.10 11.91
N ARG A 242 16.36 11.86 11.43
CA ARG A 242 17.79 11.48 11.52
C ARG A 242 18.26 11.26 12.95
N ARG A 243 17.82 12.12 13.87
CA ARG A 243 18.13 12.00 15.30
C ARG A 243 17.53 10.73 15.90
N ARG A 244 16.25 10.47 15.64
CA ARG A 244 15.52 9.26 16.06
C ARG A 244 16.20 7.98 15.58
N GLU A 245 16.63 7.96 14.32
CA GLU A 245 17.34 6.82 13.73
C GLU A 245 18.72 6.60 14.37
N ARG A 246 19.48 7.68 14.61
CA ARG A 246 20.79 7.60 15.29
C ARG A 246 20.72 7.00 16.69
N VAL A 247 19.66 7.28 17.45
CA VAL A 247 19.45 6.68 18.78
C VAL A 247 19.16 5.18 18.68
N GLY A 248 18.49 4.75 17.61
CA GLY A 248 18.28 3.34 17.28
C GLY A 248 17.22 2.63 18.13
N LEU A 249 16.62 3.28 19.13
CA LEU A 249 15.60 2.65 20.00
C LEU A 249 14.34 2.24 19.22
N CYS A 250 13.92 3.01 18.20
CA CYS A 250 12.82 2.62 17.32
C CYS A 250 13.06 1.29 16.61
N HIS A 251 14.28 1.08 16.09
CA HIS A 251 14.67 -0.19 15.46
C HIS A 251 14.67 -1.34 16.47
N GLN A 252 15.13 -1.10 17.69
CA GLN A 252 15.12 -2.09 18.75
C GLN A 252 13.68 -2.47 19.16
N LEU A 253 12.78 -1.49 19.31
CA LEU A 253 11.36 -1.74 19.60
C LEU A 253 10.68 -2.54 18.50
N ARG A 254 10.92 -2.18 17.23
CA ARG A 254 10.42 -2.95 16.07
C ARG A 254 10.95 -4.38 16.05
N ALA A 255 12.26 -4.55 16.27
CA ALA A 255 12.91 -5.84 16.36
C ALA A 255 12.31 -6.73 17.46
N GLU A 256 12.04 -6.14 18.63
CA GLU A 256 11.46 -6.83 19.77
C GLU A 256 9.99 -7.23 19.50
N ALA A 257 9.19 -6.34 18.90
CA ALA A 257 7.83 -6.66 18.49
C ALA A 257 7.77 -7.88 17.55
N LEU A 258 8.65 -7.91 16.54
CA LEU A 258 8.77 -9.04 15.61
C LEU A 258 9.20 -10.32 16.33
N ARG A 259 10.19 -10.23 17.22
CA ARG A 259 10.68 -11.37 18.00
C ARG A 259 9.58 -11.98 18.86
N GLN A 260 8.84 -11.14 19.58
CA GLN A 260 7.73 -11.57 20.44
C GLN A 260 6.60 -12.20 19.61
N ALA A 261 6.24 -11.60 18.48
CA ALA A 261 5.25 -12.15 17.56
C ALA A 261 5.63 -13.54 17.03
N GLN A 262 6.91 -13.78 16.74
CA GLN A 262 7.41 -15.07 16.27
C GLN A 262 7.40 -16.14 17.36
N ILE A 263 7.80 -15.78 18.59
CA ILE A 263 7.82 -16.72 19.73
C ILE A 263 6.40 -17.17 20.09
N GLU A 264 5.48 -16.22 20.17
CA GLU A 264 4.08 -16.50 20.54
C GLU A 264 3.27 -17.06 19.36
N GLY A 265 3.79 -16.99 18.14
CA GLY A 265 3.13 -17.53 16.95
C GLY A 265 1.79 -16.85 16.65
N ILE A 266 1.71 -15.53 16.84
CA ILE A 266 0.44 -14.76 16.75
C ILE A 266 -0.28 -14.94 15.41
N ALA A 267 0.43 -15.28 14.32
CA ALA A 267 -0.14 -15.50 13.00
C ALA A 267 -1.03 -16.76 12.94
N LEU A 268 -0.87 -17.70 13.88
CA LEU A 268 -1.52 -19.01 13.87
C LEU A 268 -2.77 -19.09 14.75
N TRP A 269 -2.96 -18.15 15.68
CA TRP A 269 -4.02 -18.20 16.68
C TRP A 269 -4.90 -16.96 16.60
N VAL A 270 -6.20 -17.16 16.43
CA VAL A 270 -7.18 -16.08 16.28
C VAL A 270 -7.49 -15.47 17.64
N SER A 271 -7.17 -14.20 17.81
CA SER A 271 -7.65 -13.35 18.89
C SER A 271 -7.68 -11.89 18.40
N PRO A 272 -8.47 -10.98 19.00
CA PRO A 272 -8.39 -9.56 18.67
C PRO A 272 -6.98 -9.01 18.80
N GLU A 273 -6.25 -9.40 19.86
CA GLU A 273 -4.89 -8.96 20.12
C GLU A 273 -3.88 -9.48 19.08
N SER A 274 -4.00 -10.76 18.69
CA SER A 274 -3.20 -11.36 17.61
C SER A 274 -3.46 -10.68 16.27
N ALA A 275 -4.72 -10.41 15.93
CA ALA A 275 -5.12 -9.78 14.68
C ALA A 275 -4.61 -8.33 14.62
N ALA A 276 -4.80 -7.57 15.71
CA ALA A 276 -4.25 -6.23 15.87
C ALA A 276 -2.73 -6.21 15.74
N SER A 277 -2.04 -7.18 16.35
CA SER A 277 -0.59 -7.31 16.24
C SER A 277 -0.15 -7.57 14.80
N CYS A 278 -0.83 -8.47 14.07
CA CYS A 278 -0.54 -8.72 12.66
C CYS A 278 -0.76 -7.45 11.81
N TYR A 279 -1.83 -6.70 12.05
CA TYR A 279 -2.11 -5.44 11.36
C TYR A 279 -1.01 -4.39 11.58
N LEU A 280 -0.59 -4.16 12.83
CA LEU A 280 0.46 -3.21 13.15
C LEU A 280 1.85 -3.66 12.64
N LEU A 281 2.14 -4.97 12.65
CA LEU A 281 3.40 -5.50 12.12
C LEU A 281 3.49 -5.37 10.61
N ASP A 282 2.41 -5.61 9.86
CA ASP A 282 2.39 -5.34 8.42
C ASP A 282 2.70 -3.86 8.15
N ALA A 283 2.11 -2.95 8.93
CA ALA A 283 2.39 -1.52 8.82
C ALA A 283 3.85 -1.14 9.14
N LEU A 284 4.47 -1.79 10.12
CA LEU A 284 5.88 -1.57 10.43
C LEU A 284 6.80 -2.13 9.34
N LEU A 285 6.43 -3.27 8.75
CA LEU A 285 7.26 -4.02 7.80
C LEU A 285 7.14 -3.55 6.35
N ASP A 286 6.15 -2.74 5.99
CA ASP A 286 5.87 -2.31 4.60
C ASP A 286 7.07 -1.62 3.91
N SER A 287 8.04 -1.11 4.68
CA SER A 287 9.31 -0.57 4.18
C SER A 287 10.29 -1.63 3.65
N GLU A 288 10.20 -2.87 4.13
CA GLU A 288 11.11 -3.96 3.79
C GLU A 288 10.50 -4.83 2.67
N HIS A 289 10.78 -4.48 1.42
CA HIS A 289 10.25 -5.12 0.20
C HIS A 289 10.46 -6.66 0.12
N ASP A 290 11.32 -7.22 0.97
CA ASP A 290 11.70 -8.64 0.97
C ASP A 290 11.29 -9.40 2.25
N SER A 291 10.40 -8.84 3.09
CA SER A 291 9.95 -9.57 4.29
C SER A 291 9.26 -10.89 3.91
N PRO A 292 9.77 -12.05 4.34
CA PRO A 292 9.13 -13.35 4.06
C PRO A 292 7.83 -13.55 4.86
N TYR A 293 7.49 -12.62 5.75
CA TYR A 293 6.33 -12.72 6.63
C TYR A 293 5.16 -11.89 6.10
N SER A 294 4.12 -12.58 5.68
CA SER A 294 2.85 -12.00 5.20
C SER A 294 1.88 -11.84 6.39
N TYR A 295 2.18 -10.87 7.26
CA TYR A 295 1.29 -10.54 8.39
C TYR A 295 -0.05 -9.96 7.91
N ASP A 296 -0.11 -9.37 6.71
CA ASP A 296 -1.33 -8.99 6.00
C ASP A 296 -2.28 -10.19 5.76
N ALA A 297 -1.78 -11.30 5.24
CA ALA A 297 -2.58 -12.50 5.02
C ALA A 297 -3.05 -13.13 6.32
N ALA A 298 -2.18 -13.14 7.35
CA ALA A 298 -2.55 -13.59 8.69
C ALA A 298 -3.66 -12.70 9.29
N PHE A 299 -3.51 -11.37 9.20
CA PHE A 299 -4.51 -10.42 9.62
C PHE A 299 -5.84 -10.63 8.90
N ALA A 300 -5.85 -10.73 7.57
CA ALA A 300 -7.06 -10.95 6.77
C ALA A 300 -7.80 -12.24 7.19
N TRP A 301 -7.06 -13.33 7.40
CA TRP A 301 -7.65 -14.58 7.88
C TRP A 301 -8.23 -14.46 9.30
N GLN A 302 -7.53 -13.81 10.23
CA GLN A 302 -8.01 -13.62 11.59
C GLN A 302 -9.21 -12.68 11.65
N ALA A 303 -9.18 -11.57 10.91
CA ALA A 303 -10.28 -10.61 10.81
C ALA A 303 -11.55 -11.28 10.27
N ARG A 304 -11.44 -12.08 9.20
CA ARG A 304 -12.54 -12.91 8.69
C ARG A 304 -13.10 -13.83 9.77
N THR A 305 -12.23 -14.58 10.44
CA THR A 305 -12.65 -15.55 11.47
C THR A 305 -13.36 -14.86 12.64
N LEU A 306 -12.86 -13.71 13.09
CA LEU A 306 -13.49 -12.90 14.13
C LEU A 306 -14.83 -12.33 13.68
N ALA A 307 -14.93 -11.85 12.44
CA ALA A 307 -16.17 -11.34 11.88
C ALA A 307 -17.25 -12.43 11.77
N GLU A 308 -16.89 -13.65 11.34
CA GLU A 308 -17.82 -14.79 11.35
C GLU A 308 -18.31 -15.12 12.76
N PHE A 309 -17.42 -15.07 13.75
CA PHE A 309 -17.76 -15.31 15.15
C PHE A 309 -18.73 -14.25 15.68
N TRP A 310 -18.45 -12.97 15.45
CA TRP A 310 -19.32 -11.86 15.85
C TRP A 310 -20.69 -11.95 15.17
N TYR A 311 -20.73 -12.32 13.89
CA TYR A 311 -21.98 -12.52 13.16
C TYR A 311 -22.86 -13.63 13.78
N ARG A 312 -22.26 -14.78 14.13
CA ARG A 312 -23.00 -15.91 14.74
C ARG A 312 -23.54 -15.62 16.13
N GLN A 313 -22.88 -14.74 16.89
CA GLN A 313 -23.31 -14.42 18.27
C GLN A 313 -24.53 -13.48 18.34
N ALA A 314 -25.09 -13.06 17.20
CA ALA A 314 -26.29 -12.22 17.12
C ALA A 314 -26.24 -10.97 18.04
N GLN A 315 -25.03 -10.44 18.27
CA GLN A 315 -24.82 -9.26 19.12
C GLN A 315 -25.49 -8.05 18.44
N PRO A 316 -26.54 -7.44 19.05
CA PRO A 316 -27.29 -6.31 18.47
C PRO A 316 -26.51 -4.99 18.42
N TYR A 317 -25.23 -4.97 18.81
CA TYR A 317 -24.33 -3.80 18.78
C TYR A 317 -24.06 -3.26 17.35
N LEU A 318 -24.67 -3.87 16.33
CA LEU A 318 -24.55 -3.52 14.91
C LEU A 318 -25.53 -2.42 14.42
N ASN A 319 -26.20 -1.64 15.28
CA ASN A 319 -27.21 -0.68 14.81
C ASN A 319 -26.85 0.82 14.84
N THR A 320 -25.77 1.28 15.49
CA THR A 320 -25.32 2.69 15.34
C THR A 320 -23.83 2.89 15.58
N GLU A 321 -23.25 2.31 16.63
CA GLU A 321 -21.78 2.13 16.75
C GLU A 321 -21.22 1.38 15.53
N SER A 322 -22.02 0.47 14.99
CA SER A 322 -21.79 -0.24 13.73
C SER A 322 -21.43 0.62 12.54
N MET A 323 -22.10 1.75 12.32
CA MET A 323 -21.90 2.49 11.07
C MET A 323 -20.54 3.17 11.08
N VAL A 324 -20.18 3.84 12.18
CA VAL A 324 -18.84 4.41 12.36
C VAL A 324 -17.80 3.31 12.31
N ARG A 325 -18.05 2.17 12.98
CA ARG A 325 -17.15 1.02 12.95
C ARG A 325 -16.95 0.44 11.55
N SER A 326 -18.03 0.29 10.78
CA SER A 326 -18.03 -0.16 9.39
C SER A 326 -17.33 0.84 8.48
N ALA A 327 -17.51 2.14 8.70
CA ALA A 327 -16.79 3.19 7.99
C ALA A 327 -15.28 3.08 8.25
N VAL A 328 -14.85 2.91 9.51
CA VAL A 328 -13.44 2.76 9.83
C VAL A 328 -12.87 1.44 9.29
N TRP A 329 -13.62 0.34 9.35
CA TRP A 329 -13.23 -0.91 8.69
C TRP A 329 -13.06 -0.73 7.19
N ALA A 330 -14.06 -0.14 6.51
CA ALA A 330 -14.00 0.10 5.07
C ALA A 330 -12.82 0.99 4.69
N SER A 331 -12.55 2.04 5.46
CA SER A 331 -11.36 2.88 5.26
C SER A 331 -10.05 2.10 5.48
N SER A 332 -9.99 1.20 6.46
CA SER A 332 -8.79 0.41 6.76
C SER A 332 -8.51 -0.62 5.65
N LEU A 333 -9.56 -1.33 5.20
CA LEU A 333 -9.46 -2.28 4.09
C LEU A 333 -9.08 -1.59 2.78
N MET A 334 -9.60 -0.37 2.54
CA MET A 334 -9.19 0.46 1.41
C MET A 334 -7.70 0.79 1.47
N VAL A 335 -7.21 1.27 2.62
CA VAL A 335 -5.78 1.60 2.80
C VAL A 335 -4.91 0.36 2.57
N ASP A 336 -5.29 -0.81 3.08
CA ASP A 336 -4.55 -2.05 2.88
C ASP A 336 -4.59 -2.50 1.41
N GLY A 337 -5.72 -2.36 0.72
CA GLY A 337 -5.85 -2.67 -0.71
C GLY A 337 -4.97 -1.77 -1.58
N ILE A 338 -4.94 -0.47 -1.28
CA ILE A 338 -4.06 0.49 -1.96
C ILE A 338 -2.59 0.21 -1.65
N SER A 339 -2.23 -0.07 -0.39
CA SER A 339 -0.84 -0.36 0.00
C SER A 339 -0.33 -1.65 -0.65
N ALA A 340 -1.17 -2.69 -0.71
CA ALA A 340 -0.87 -3.93 -1.42
C ALA A 340 -0.60 -3.67 -2.92
N LEU A 341 -1.45 -2.87 -3.56
CA LEU A 341 -1.27 -2.49 -4.96
C LEU A 341 0.07 -1.78 -5.22
N HIS A 342 0.47 -0.82 -4.37
CA HIS A 342 1.76 -0.12 -4.47
C HIS A 342 2.95 -1.04 -4.26
N SER A 343 2.82 -1.98 -3.34
CA SER A 343 3.85 -2.97 -3.06
C SER A 343 3.94 -4.08 -4.13
N GLY A 344 3.09 -4.04 -5.16
CA GLY A 344 2.97 -5.14 -6.13
C GLY A 344 2.51 -6.46 -5.49
N ARG A 345 1.78 -6.39 -4.37
CA ARG A 345 1.20 -7.51 -3.64
C ARG A 345 -0.28 -7.68 -4.01
N SER A 346 -0.79 -8.90 -3.88
CA SER A 346 -2.23 -9.16 -3.98
C SER A 346 -2.94 -8.59 -2.77
N VAL A 347 -4.11 -7.99 -2.96
CA VAL A 347 -4.99 -7.61 -1.84
C VAL A 347 -5.43 -8.88 -1.10
N ALA A 348 -5.13 -8.95 0.20
CA ALA A 348 -5.34 -10.16 1.01
C ALA A 348 -6.83 -10.40 1.35
N VAL A 349 -7.63 -9.33 1.37
CA VAL A 349 -9.05 -9.35 1.71
C VAL A 349 -9.89 -9.56 0.44
N SER A 350 -10.80 -10.53 0.48
CA SER A 350 -11.71 -10.84 -0.63
C SER A 350 -12.99 -10.01 -0.56
N VAL A 351 -13.75 -9.98 -1.66
CA VAL A 351 -15.05 -9.30 -1.72
C VAL A 351 -15.99 -9.81 -0.63
N LEU A 352 -16.00 -11.12 -0.38
CA LEU A 352 -16.86 -11.73 0.65
C LEU A 352 -16.48 -11.26 2.06
N ASP A 353 -15.18 -11.06 2.30
CA ASP A 353 -14.69 -10.59 3.59
C ASP A 353 -15.11 -9.15 3.86
N GLU A 354 -15.04 -8.28 2.85
CA GLU A 354 -15.54 -6.91 2.96
C GLU A 354 -17.04 -6.87 3.29
N HIS A 355 -17.84 -7.69 2.62
CA HIS A 355 -19.27 -7.75 2.92
C HIS A 355 -19.54 -8.29 4.34
N LEU A 356 -18.73 -9.25 4.79
CA LEU A 356 -18.82 -9.80 6.14
C LEU A 356 -18.40 -8.80 7.22
N ILE A 357 -17.34 -8.01 6.97
CA ILE A 357 -16.74 -7.09 7.94
C ILE A 357 -17.47 -5.74 7.95
N CYS A 358 -17.77 -5.18 6.77
CA CYS A 358 -18.33 -3.83 6.62
C CYS A 358 -19.86 -3.83 6.42
N GLY A 359 -20.46 -4.95 6.02
CA GLY A 359 -21.90 -5.10 5.77
C GLY A 359 -22.28 -5.18 4.27
N HIS A 360 -23.53 -5.57 4.01
CA HIS A 360 -23.96 -6.09 2.70
C HIS A 360 -24.47 -5.07 1.67
N LYS A 361 -24.80 -3.83 2.05
CA LYS A 361 -25.54 -2.91 1.17
C LYS A 361 -24.62 -1.87 0.54
N GLN A 362 -23.94 -2.26 -0.54
CA GLN A 362 -23.12 -1.34 -1.34
C GLN A 362 -23.91 -0.79 -2.53
N LEU A 363 -23.90 0.54 -2.71
CA LEU A 363 -24.54 1.17 -3.86
C LEU A 363 -23.60 1.13 -5.07
N PRO A 364 -24.09 0.82 -6.29
CA PRO A 364 -23.29 0.96 -7.50
C PRO A 364 -22.96 2.44 -7.76
N LEU A 365 -21.85 2.71 -8.47
CA LEU A 365 -21.33 4.07 -8.67
C LEU A 365 -22.36 5.00 -9.34
N GLU A 366 -23.13 4.51 -10.31
CA GLU A 366 -24.16 5.29 -11.02
C GLU A 366 -25.28 5.77 -10.08
N LYS A 367 -25.63 4.94 -9.09
CA LYS A 367 -26.58 5.32 -8.04
C LYS A 367 -25.95 6.30 -7.05
N LEU A 368 -24.66 6.19 -6.77
CA LEU A 368 -23.96 7.16 -5.91
C LEU A 368 -23.92 8.55 -6.54
N VAL A 369 -23.62 8.67 -7.84
CA VAL A 369 -23.66 9.97 -8.56
C VAL A 369 -25.03 10.62 -8.44
N SER A 370 -26.10 9.86 -8.73
CA SER A 370 -27.47 10.37 -8.65
C SER A 370 -27.92 10.67 -7.21
N SER A 371 -27.39 9.97 -6.20
CA SER A 371 -27.73 10.21 -4.79
C SER A 371 -26.98 11.40 -4.21
N LEU A 372 -25.70 11.58 -4.55
CA LEU A 372 -24.86 12.67 -4.07
C LEU A 372 -25.19 14.03 -4.72
N SER A 373 -25.92 14.03 -5.84
CA SER A 373 -26.48 15.26 -6.40
C SER A 373 -27.65 15.83 -5.58
N GLN A 374 -28.22 15.03 -4.68
CA GLN A 374 -29.26 15.44 -3.74
C GLN A 374 -28.63 15.81 -2.38
N CYS A 375 -29.31 16.65 -1.59
CA CYS A 375 -28.89 16.90 -0.21
C CYS A 375 -28.99 15.60 0.59
N CYS A 376 -27.93 15.26 1.32
CA CYS A 376 -27.89 14.08 2.18
C CYS A 376 -27.72 14.49 3.65
N ASP A 377 -28.26 13.68 4.57
CA ASP A 377 -27.95 13.81 6.00
C ASP A 377 -26.62 13.12 6.36
N CYS A 378 -26.19 13.25 7.61
CA CYS A 378 -24.94 12.63 8.07
C CYS A 378 -24.95 11.10 7.95
N MET A 379 -26.09 10.44 8.16
CA MET A 379 -26.18 8.97 8.12
C MET A 379 -26.02 8.48 6.68
N GLN A 380 -26.76 9.10 5.74
CA GLN A 380 -26.64 8.83 4.32
C GLN A 380 -25.22 9.09 3.81
N PHE A 381 -24.58 10.15 4.30
CA PHE A 381 -23.20 10.49 3.95
C PHE A 381 -22.20 9.38 4.35
N TYR A 382 -22.35 8.78 5.53
CA TYR A 382 -21.52 7.63 5.93
C TYR A 382 -21.88 6.34 5.18
N ASP A 383 -23.14 6.10 4.83
CA ASP A 383 -23.53 4.98 3.97
C ASP A 383 -22.88 5.10 2.57
N TYR A 384 -22.85 6.32 2.02
CA TYR A 384 -22.16 6.59 0.76
C TYR A 384 -20.65 6.42 0.89
N PHE A 385 -20.06 6.85 2.01
CA PHE A 385 -18.64 6.64 2.31
C PHE A 385 -18.26 5.16 2.24
N ILE A 386 -19.01 4.29 2.94
CA ILE A 386 -18.76 2.85 2.96
C ILE A 386 -18.83 2.27 1.54
N SER A 387 -19.82 2.69 0.74
CA SER A 387 -19.96 2.29 -0.66
C SER A 387 -18.78 2.73 -1.51
N ILE A 388 -18.30 3.96 -1.35
CA ILE A 388 -17.14 4.48 -2.09
C ILE A 388 -15.86 3.72 -1.70
N MET A 389 -15.64 3.46 -0.41
CA MET A 389 -14.49 2.68 0.07
C MET A 389 -14.48 1.25 -0.49
N PHE A 390 -15.66 0.61 -0.56
CA PHE A 390 -15.82 -0.70 -1.19
C PHE A 390 -15.43 -0.68 -2.68
N HIS A 391 -15.86 0.35 -3.41
CA HIS A 391 -15.49 0.53 -4.81
C HIS A 391 -13.98 0.70 -4.95
N ILE A 392 -13.35 1.60 -4.17
CA ILE A 392 -11.91 1.81 -4.24
C ILE A 392 -11.13 0.52 -3.93
N THR A 393 -11.52 -0.23 -2.90
CA THR A 393 -10.87 -1.50 -2.54
C THR A 393 -11.03 -2.54 -3.66
N SER A 394 -12.21 -2.60 -4.27
CA SER A 394 -12.49 -3.48 -5.41
C SER A 394 -11.72 -3.07 -6.66
N GLY A 395 -11.59 -1.76 -6.91
CA GLY A 395 -10.79 -1.21 -7.99
C GLY A 395 -9.30 -1.55 -7.83
N ALA A 396 -8.78 -1.53 -6.59
CA ALA A 396 -7.39 -1.94 -6.31
C ALA A 396 -7.15 -3.42 -6.66
N ARG A 397 -8.11 -4.30 -6.34
CA ARG A 397 -8.06 -5.71 -6.75
C ARG A 397 -8.13 -5.87 -8.27
N GLU A 398 -9.09 -5.20 -8.90
CA GLU A 398 -9.34 -5.38 -10.34
C GLU A 398 -8.13 -4.95 -11.17
N VAL A 399 -7.50 -3.81 -10.85
CA VAL A 399 -6.30 -3.37 -11.56
C VAL A 399 -5.13 -4.32 -11.32
N TYR A 400 -4.95 -4.82 -10.09
CA TYR A 400 -3.89 -5.79 -9.81
C TYR A 400 -4.11 -7.12 -10.55
N GLU A 401 -5.31 -7.70 -10.49
CA GLU A 401 -5.59 -9.01 -11.05
C GLU A 401 -5.62 -9.04 -12.58
N ASN A 402 -6.04 -7.93 -13.21
CA ASN A 402 -6.30 -7.89 -14.65
C ASN A 402 -5.35 -6.99 -15.45
N ILE A 403 -4.63 -6.06 -14.82
CA ILE A 403 -3.80 -5.07 -15.52
C ILE A 403 -2.35 -5.11 -15.05
N SER A 404 -2.08 -4.79 -13.79
CA SER A 404 -0.71 -4.53 -13.32
C SER A 404 -0.02 -5.73 -12.68
N GLY A 405 -0.75 -6.69 -12.11
CA GLY A 405 -0.14 -7.77 -11.31
C GLY A 405 0.60 -8.83 -12.12
N PRO A 406 1.42 -9.68 -11.47
CA PRO A 406 2.26 -10.67 -12.17
C PRO A 406 1.49 -11.63 -13.07
N CYS A 407 0.28 -12.04 -12.66
CA CYS A 407 -0.60 -12.89 -13.45
C CYS A 407 -1.16 -12.17 -14.67
N ALA A 408 -1.55 -10.89 -14.55
CA ALA A 408 -2.05 -10.07 -15.64
C ALA A 408 -0.96 -9.86 -16.70
N ARG A 409 0.25 -9.45 -16.27
CA ARG A 409 1.42 -9.27 -17.14
C ARG A 409 1.86 -10.56 -17.85
N GLY A 410 1.58 -11.72 -17.25
CA GLY A 410 1.85 -13.02 -17.87
C GLY A 410 0.82 -13.47 -18.92
N ARG A 411 -0.34 -12.81 -19.01
CA ARG A 411 -1.41 -13.12 -19.98
C ARG A 411 -1.26 -12.25 -21.23
N ARG A 412 -2.08 -12.55 -22.26
CA ARG A 412 -2.19 -11.66 -23.42
C ARG A 412 -2.82 -10.34 -22.97
N PHE A 413 -2.29 -9.24 -23.48
CA PHE A 413 -2.82 -7.90 -23.25
C PHE A 413 -4.32 -7.83 -23.54
N ASP A 414 -5.10 -7.39 -22.56
CA ASP A 414 -6.55 -7.22 -22.66
C ASP A 414 -6.90 -5.74 -22.73
N PHE A 415 -7.08 -5.24 -23.95
CA PHE A 415 -7.48 -3.86 -24.20
C PHE A 415 -8.84 -3.50 -23.59
N GLN A 416 -9.77 -4.46 -23.55
CA GLN A 416 -11.11 -4.18 -23.04
C GLN A 416 -11.10 -4.05 -21.52
N ALA A 417 -10.27 -4.83 -20.82
CA ALA A 417 -10.04 -4.65 -19.39
C ALA A 417 -9.48 -3.25 -19.07
N VAL A 418 -8.43 -2.81 -19.78
CA VAL A 418 -7.85 -1.47 -19.59
C VAL A 418 -8.86 -0.37 -19.88
N LYS A 419 -9.60 -0.47 -20.99
CA LYS A 419 -10.63 0.50 -21.35
C LYS A 419 -11.78 0.54 -20.33
N GLY A 420 -12.26 -0.62 -19.91
CA GLY A 420 -13.32 -0.75 -18.92
C GLY A 420 -12.91 -0.13 -17.58
N TYR A 421 -11.69 -0.41 -17.13
CA TYR A 421 -11.16 0.16 -15.90
C TYR A 421 -10.97 1.68 -15.98
N PHE A 422 -10.55 2.21 -17.13
CA PHE A 422 -10.46 3.67 -17.31
C PHE A 422 -11.84 4.35 -17.21
N ILE A 423 -12.88 3.76 -17.80
CA ILE A 423 -14.26 4.26 -17.68
C ILE A 423 -14.72 4.22 -16.22
N TYR A 424 -14.39 3.14 -15.51
CA TYR A 424 -14.66 3.00 -14.08
C TYR A 424 -13.99 4.11 -13.26
N LEU A 425 -12.70 4.41 -13.50
CA LEU A 425 -11.99 5.48 -12.79
C LEU A 425 -12.62 6.87 -13.01
N ARG A 426 -13.09 7.15 -14.24
CA ARG A 426 -13.78 8.41 -14.53
C ARG A 426 -15.08 8.54 -13.73
N LEU A 427 -15.88 7.47 -13.69
CA LEU A 427 -17.12 7.45 -12.91
C LEU A 427 -16.83 7.55 -11.41
N LEU A 428 -15.79 6.89 -10.92
CA LEU A 428 -15.34 7.00 -9.54
C LEU A 428 -14.91 8.43 -9.20
N TYR A 429 -14.20 9.12 -10.09
CA TYR A 429 -13.85 10.53 -9.92
C TYR A 429 -15.09 11.42 -9.76
N GLU A 430 -16.12 11.26 -10.60
CA GLU A 430 -17.39 12.01 -10.49
C GLU A 430 -18.05 11.79 -9.11
N VAL A 431 -18.06 10.55 -8.63
CA VAL A 431 -18.57 10.22 -7.28
C VAL A 431 -17.74 10.87 -6.19
N CYS A 432 -16.41 10.83 -6.29
CA CYS A 432 -15.50 11.40 -5.29
C CYS A 432 -15.62 12.92 -5.22
N ASP A 433 -15.76 13.59 -6.37
CA ASP A 433 -15.96 15.05 -6.44
C ASP A 433 -17.31 15.47 -5.84
N ALA A 434 -18.40 14.77 -6.21
CA ALA A 434 -19.71 15.01 -5.61
C ALA A 434 -19.70 14.75 -4.08
N TYR A 435 -19.00 13.70 -3.63
CA TYR A 435 -18.83 13.40 -2.21
C TYR A 435 -18.03 14.48 -1.47
N LYS A 436 -16.94 14.98 -2.06
CA LYS A 436 -16.14 16.11 -1.55
C LYS A 436 -17.02 17.35 -1.36
N ALA A 437 -17.83 17.70 -2.36
CA ALA A 437 -18.74 18.84 -2.30
C ALA A 437 -19.79 18.71 -1.18
N GLN A 438 -20.44 17.54 -1.07
CA GLN A 438 -21.40 17.26 0.01
C GLN A 438 -20.75 17.29 1.39
N GLY A 439 -19.56 16.72 1.54
CA GLY A 439 -18.82 16.75 2.81
C GLY A 439 -18.46 18.17 3.24
N GLN A 440 -18.06 19.03 2.29
CA GLN A 440 -17.82 20.45 2.57
C GLN A 440 -19.09 21.17 3.01
N LEU A 441 -20.23 20.92 2.37
CA LEU A 441 -21.51 21.50 2.76
C LEU A 441 -21.93 21.05 4.17
N LEU A 442 -21.92 19.74 4.43
CA LEU A 442 -22.29 19.15 5.72
C LEU A 442 -21.37 19.61 6.86
N SER A 443 -20.06 19.72 6.60
CA SER A 443 -19.09 20.18 7.60
C SER A 443 -19.38 21.59 8.11
N ARG A 444 -20.01 22.45 7.29
CA ARG A 444 -20.44 23.80 7.70
C ARG A 444 -21.74 23.78 8.50
N GLN A 445 -22.58 22.77 8.30
CA GLN A 445 -23.87 22.64 8.97
C GLN A 445 -23.75 21.96 10.34
N VAL A 446 -22.78 21.05 10.50
CA VAL A 446 -22.64 20.22 11.72
C VAL A 446 -21.28 20.45 12.36
N GLU A 447 -21.11 21.58 13.06
CA GLU A 447 -19.83 22.03 13.63
C GLU A 447 -19.14 20.94 14.47
N LYS A 448 -19.90 20.25 15.34
CA LYS A 448 -19.39 19.18 16.22
C LYS A 448 -18.82 17.97 15.49
N GLN A 449 -19.31 17.67 14.27
CA GLN A 449 -18.91 16.49 13.49
C GLN A 449 -18.10 16.86 12.24
N SER A 450 -17.87 18.15 12.01
CA SER A 450 -17.17 18.69 10.85
C SER A 450 -15.85 17.98 10.58
N TRP A 451 -15.08 17.68 11.63
CA TRP A 451 -13.78 17.02 11.50
C TRP A 451 -13.87 15.58 11.00
N TYR A 452 -14.87 14.79 11.45
CA TYR A 452 -15.07 13.41 10.99
C TYR A 452 -15.49 13.39 9.53
N ILE A 453 -16.43 14.26 9.15
CA ILE A 453 -16.89 14.43 7.77
C ILE A 453 -15.70 14.78 6.86
N LEU A 454 -14.87 15.73 7.27
CA LEU A 454 -13.70 16.10 6.48
C LEU A 454 -12.64 14.98 6.49
N ALA A 455 -12.56 14.15 7.53
CA ALA A 455 -11.66 12.99 7.54
C ALA A 455 -12.10 11.93 6.53
N THR A 456 -13.40 11.65 6.39
CA THR A 456 -13.90 10.70 5.39
C THR A 456 -13.69 11.21 3.97
N VAL A 457 -13.91 12.52 3.71
CA VAL A 457 -13.59 13.15 2.42
C VAL A 457 -12.11 12.91 2.07
N ARG A 458 -11.20 13.13 3.01
CA ARG A 458 -9.77 12.89 2.79
C ARG A 458 -9.47 11.41 2.51
N SER A 459 -10.07 10.48 3.24
CA SER A 459 -9.91 9.04 2.96
C SER A 459 -10.37 8.67 1.54
N VAL A 460 -11.49 9.23 1.07
CA VAL A 460 -11.94 9.06 -0.32
C VAL A 460 -10.90 9.60 -1.30
N LEU A 461 -10.44 10.83 -1.08
CA LEU A 461 -9.43 11.48 -1.94
C LEU A 461 -8.14 10.66 -2.01
N VAL A 462 -7.62 10.20 -0.88
CA VAL A 462 -6.47 9.30 -0.80
C VAL A 462 -6.68 8.05 -1.65
N GLY A 463 -7.82 7.37 -1.50
CA GLY A 463 -8.06 6.11 -2.19
C GLY A 463 -8.12 6.25 -3.71
N TRP A 464 -8.93 7.17 -4.23
CA TRP A 464 -9.11 7.30 -5.69
C TRP A 464 -7.88 7.88 -6.39
N THR A 465 -7.20 8.86 -5.77
CA THR A 465 -6.01 9.48 -6.37
C THR A 465 -4.93 8.41 -6.58
N ASN A 466 -4.70 7.58 -5.56
CA ASN A 466 -3.71 6.51 -5.60
C ASN A 466 -4.08 5.39 -6.58
N LEU A 467 -5.36 5.03 -6.75
CA LEU A 467 -5.78 4.13 -7.84
C LEU A 467 -5.43 4.70 -9.21
N THR A 468 -5.65 6.00 -9.39
CA THR A 468 -5.43 6.69 -10.67
C THR A 468 -3.94 6.71 -11.03
N LEU A 469 -3.07 7.03 -10.06
CA LEU A 469 -1.62 6.98 -10.25
C LEU A 469 -1.17 5.56 -10.66
N HIS A 470 -1.64 4.52 -9.96
CA HIS A 470 -1.30 3.13 -10.30
C HIS A 470 -1.69 2.75 -11.70
N PHE A 471 -2.90 3.12 -12.10
CA PHE A 471 -3.39 2.81 -13.43
C PHE A 471 -2.56 3.50 -14.51
N TYR A 472 -2.18 4.76 -14.28
CA TYR A 472 -1.26 5.49 -15.16
C TYR A 472 0.10 4.80 -15.25
N GLU A 473 0.72 4.46 -14.12
CA GLU A 473 2.02 3.78 -14.07
C GLU A 473 1.97 2.43 -14.79
N ALA A 474 0.89 1.66 -14.61
CA ALA A 474 0.70 0.39 -15.29
C ALA A 474 0.61 0.56 -16.82
N ILE A 475 -0.13 1.57 -17.32
CA ILE A 475 -0.19 1.84 -18.76
C ILE A 475 1.16 2.34 -19.29
N LYS A 476 1.84 3.22 -18.56
CA LYS A 476 3.18 3.71 -18.91
C LYS A 476 4.14 2.53 -19.10
N ALA A 477 4.20 1.62 -18.13
CA ALA A 477 5.04 0.41 -18.20
C ALA A 477 4.68 -0.48 -19.41
N MET A 478 3.39 -0.70 -19.68
CA MET A 478 2.95 -1.48 -20.85
C MET A 478 3.38 -0.85 -22.18
N LEU A 479 3.38 0.49 -22.28
CA LEU A 479 3.84 1.19 -23.47
C LEU A 479 5.37 1.10 -23.63
N GLU A 480 6.12 1.27 -22.55
CA GLU A 480 7.59 1.18 -22.55
C GLU A 480 8.08 -0.23 -22.88
N GLU A 481 7.45 -1.27 -22.32
CA GLU A 481 7.71 -2.67 -22.68
C GLU A 481 7.40 -2.95 -24.16
N GLY A 482 6.28 -2.40 -24.67
CA GLY A 482 5.90 -2.54 -26.08
C GLY A 482 6.87 -1.89 -27.06
N VAL A 483 7.49 -0.76 -26.69
CA VAL A 483 8.52 -0.09 -27.51
C VAL A 483 9.81 -0.90 -27.52
N THR A 484 10.20 -1.49 -26.38
CA THR A 484 11.41 -2.30 -26.25
C THR A 484 11.33 -3.57 -27.11
N ASP A 485 10.18 -4.27 -27.07
CA ASP A 485 9.93 -5.46 -27.91
C ASP A 485 10.03 -5.14 -29.43
N LEU A 486 9.68 -3.92 -29.86
CA LEU A 486 9.81 -3.49 -31.25
C LEU A 486 11.27 -3.20 -31.63
N TYR A 487 12.05 -2.61 -30.72
CA TYR A 487 13.45 -2.32 -30.95
C TYR A 487 14.29 -3.60 -31.04
N ASP A 488 14.05 -4.56 -30.13
CA ASP A 488 14.71 -5.87 -30.16
C ASP A 488 14.36 -6.66 -31.43
N ALA A 489 13.09 -6.63 -31.85
CA ALA A 489 12.68 -7.24 -33.11
C ALA A 489 13.30 -6.55 -34.34
N ALA A 490 13.53 -5.24 -34.28
CA ALA A 490 14.20 -4.49 -35.34
C ALA A 490 15.70 -4.82 -35.43
N LEU A 491 16.37 -5.04 -34.30
CA LEU A 491 17.78 -5.42 -34.24
C LEU A 491 18.02 -6.89 -34.65
N ASP A 492 17.07 -7.78 -34.38
CA ASP A 492 17.18 -9.22 -34.70
C ASP A 492 16.89 -9.54 -36.19
N HIS A 493 16.56 -8.52 -37.00
CA HIS A 493 16.44 -8.65 -38.46
C HIS A 493 17.78 -8.95 -39.20
N SER A 494 18.88 -9.14 -38.47
CA SER A 494 20.14 -9.66 -39.01
C SER A 494 20.24 -11.20 -39.00
N PHE A 495 19.32 -11.94 -38.36
CA PHE A 495 19.29 -13.40 -38.41
C PHE A 495 18.23 -13.93 -39.40
N PHE A 496 18.70 -14.27 -40.60
CA PHE A 496 17.93 -14.95 -41.63
C PHE A 496 17.31 -16.28 -41.11
N VAL A 497 15.97 -16.28 -41.04
CA VAL A 497 15.04 -17.34 -41.46
C VAL A 497 15.60 -18.79 -41.46
N THR A 498 15.21 -19.57 -40.45
CA THR A 498 14.73 -20.95 -40.67
C THR A 498 13.56 -21.28 -39.73
N GLY A 499 12.36 -20.92 -40.15
CA GLY A 499 11.14 -21.75 -40.09
C GLY A 499 10.84 -22.59 -38.85
N VAL A 500 10.82 -22.01 -37.65
CA VAL A 500 10.10 -22.62 -36.51
C VAL A 500 9.13 -21.60 -35.95
N ASP A 501 7.85 -21.96 -36.02
CA ASP A 501 6.67 -21.23 -35.60
C ASP A 501 6.85 -20.40 -34.32
N CYS A 502 7.10 -19.10 -34.49
CA CYS A 502 7.02 -18.10 -33.43
C CYS A 502 5.57 -17.61 -33.22
N TYR A 503 4.58 -18.47 -33.49
CA TYR A 503 3.16 -18.22 -33.22
C TYR A 503 2.91 -18.35 -31.71
N GLY A 504 3.21 -17.29 -30.96
CA GLY A 504 2.94 -17.25 -29.52
C GLY A 504 2.71 -15.84 -28.97
N ARG A 505 3.59 -14.89 -29.29
CA ARG A 505 3.43 -13.46 -28.96
C ARG A 505 2.69 -12.72 -30.06
N GLY A 506 1.43 -13.10 -30.28
CA GLY A 506 0.49 -12.25 -31.02
C GLY A 506 0.10 -11.06 -30.16
N GLY A 507 0.60 -9.87 -30.48
CA GLY A 507 0.26 -8.64 -29.73
C GLY A 507 0.69 -7.30 -30.37
N ARG A 508 1.02 -7.24 -31.67
CA ARG A 508 1.53 -6.02 -32.33
C ARG A 508 0.51 -4.86 -32.48
N LEU A 509 -0.72 -5.01 -31.97
CA LEU A 509 -1.80 -4.00 -32.07
C LEU A 509 -2.02 -3.17 -30.78
N ALA A 510 -1.35 -3.52 -29.68
CA ALA A 510 -1.61 -2.89 -28.37
C ALA A 510 -1.20 -1.39 -28.27
N PRO A 511 -0.03 -0.94 -28.78
CA PRO A 511 0.44 0.43 -28.50
C PRO A 511 -0.44 1.52 -29.12
N ALA A 512 -0.87 1.34 -30.37
CA ALA A 512 -1.71 2.33 -31.06
C ALA A 512 -3.11 2.46 -30.44
N GLN A 513 -3.64 1.36 -29.89
CA GLN A 513 -4.93 1.37 -29.20
C GLN A 513 -4.83 1.95 -27.79
N LEU A 514 -3.71 1.74 -27.10
CA LEU A 514 -3.43 2.25 -25.76
C LEU A 514 -3.14 3.75 -25.73
N ALA A 515 -2.52 4.31 -26.77
CA ALA A 515 -2.07 5.70 -26.78
C ALA A 515 -3.18 6.72 -26.43
N PRO A 516 -4.41 6.64 -26.97
CA PRO A 516 -5.49 7.55 -26.57
C PRO A 516 -5.86 7.42 -25.08
N ILE A 517 -5.97 6.18 -24.57
CA ILE A 517 -6.29 5.93 -23.16
C ILE A 517 -5.17 6.46 -22.26
N PHE A 518 -3.90 6.32 -22.67
CA PHE A 518 -2.77 6.84 -21.92
C PHE A 518 -2.80 8.38 -21.82
N VAL A 519 -3.13 9.07 -22.91
CA VAL A 519 -3.27 10.54 -22.90
C VAL A 519 -4.38 10.96 -21.94
N ASP A 520 -5.53 10.31 -21.99
CA ASP A 520 -6.67 10.64 -21.12
C ASP A 520 -6.38 10.27 -19.65
N ALA A 521 -5.74 9.12 -19.40
CA ALA A 521 -5.32 8.69 -18.07
C ALA A 521 -4.30 9.66 -17.46
N ARG A 522 -3.36 10.18 -18.28
CA ARG A 522 -2.40 11.20 -17.85
C ARG A 522 -3.10 12.48 -17.42
N VAL A 523 -4.11 12.94 -18.16
CA VAL A 523 -4.93 14.11 -17.78
C VAL A 523 -5.69 13.87 -16.49
N LEU A 524 -6.34 12.71 -16.35
CA LEU A 524 -7.04 12.35 -15.11
C LEU A 524 -6.08 12.29 -13.91
N THR A 525 -4.86 11.78 -14.12
CA THR A 525 -3.82 11.69 -13.09
C THR A 525 -3.26 13.07 -12.71
N CYS A 526 -3.22 14.05 -13.63
CA CYS A 526 -2.88 15.44 -13.29
C CYS A 526 -3.88 16.04 -12.28
N LYS A 527 -5.17 15.82 -12.50
CA LYS A 527 -6.21 16.23 -11.54
C LYS A 527 -6.04 15.53 -10.20
N ALA A 528 -5.78 14.21 -10.24
CA ALA A 528 -5.51 13.42 -9.05
C ALA A 528 -4.30 13.94 -8.25
N ALA A 529 -3.23 14.36 -8.94
CA ALA A 529 -2.05 14.93 -8.31
C ALA A 529 -2.37 16.26 -7.60
N ILE A 530 -3.17 17.13 -8.22
CA ILE A 530 -3.63 18.39 -7.60
C ILE A 530 -4.48 18.08 -6.36
N ASP A 531 -5.54 17.27 -6.50
CA ASP A 531 -6.43 16.90 -5.41
C ASP A 531 -5.68 16.22 -4.25
N PHE A 532 -4.72 15.35 -4.57
CA PHE A 532 -3.86 14.69 -3.58
C PHE A 532 -2.97 15.72 -2.85
N SER A 533 -2.34 16.64 -3.58
CA SER A 533 -1.47 17.66 -2.99
C SER A 533 -2.23 18.63 -2.07
N GLU A 534 -3.44 19.05 -2.46
CA GLU A 534 -4.31 19.90 -1.64
C GLU A 534 -4.79 19.16 -0.38
N MET A 535 -5.18 17.91 -0.53
CA MET A 535 -5.62 17.06 0.57
C MET A 535 -4.50 16.84 1.61
N ILE A 536 -3.26 16.69 1.16
CA ILE A 536 -2.10 16.57 2.04
C ILE A 536 -1.86 17.84 2.85
N GLU A 537 -1.99 19.02 2.24
CA GLU A 537 -1.86 20.29 2.96
C GLU A 537 -2.85 20.40 4.13
N ASP A 538 -4.02 19.79 3.95
CA ASP A 538 -5.12 19.81 4.89
C ASP A 538 -5.06 18.68 5.94
N ILE A 539 -4.03 17.82 5.97
CA ILE A 539 -3.87 16.78 6.99
C ILE A 539 -3.70 17.42 8.38
N TYR A 540 -4.40 16.93 9.40
CA TYR A 540 -4.49 17.63 10.69
C TYR A 540 -3.29 17.46 11.62
N SER A 541 -2.46 16.44 11.47
CA SER A 541 -1.36 16.20 12.40
C SER A 541 -0.13 15.61 11.72
N VAL A 542 1.04 15.93 12.28
CA VAL A 542 2.32 15.36 11.84
C VAL A 542 2.30 13.85 11.95
N SER A 543 1.75 13.31 13.04
CA SER A 543 1.67 11.85 13.25
C SER A 543 0.90 11.14 12.15
N ARG A 544 -0.22 11.73 11.68
CA ARG A 544 -0.97 11.17 10.55
C ARG A 544 -0.19 11.27 9.25
N LEU A 545 0.47 12.38 8.97
CA LEU A 545 1.31 12.52 7.78
C LEU A 545 2.48 11.52 7.78
N ALA A 546 3.16 11.41 8.91
CA ALA A 546 4.32 10.55 9.14
C ALA A 546 4.01 9.05 9.01
N GLN A 547 2.79 8.64 9.41
CA GLN A 547 2.40 7.23 9.50
C GLN A 547 1.31 6.83 8.50
N LEU A 548 0.90 7.74 7.62
CA LEU A 548 0.11 7.35 6.45
C LEU A 548 0.97 6.32 5.69
N LYS A 549 0.55 5.04 5.66
CA LYS A 549 1.14 4.01 4.78
C LYS A 549 1.30 4.54 3.35
N ILE A 550 0.36 5.39 2.94
CA ILE A 550 0.33 6.12 1.68
C ILE A 550 1.52 7.10 1.49
N VAL A 551 2.22 7.55 2.52
CA VAL A 551 3.26 8.57 2.38
C VAL A 551 4.64 7.97 2.06
N GLY A 552 4.98 6.79 2.62
CA GLY A 552 6.34 6.24 2.57
C GLY A 552 6.81 5.77 1.17
N GLY A 553 5.90 5.31 0.31
CA GLY A 553 6.22 4.92 -1.07
C GLY A 553 5.58 5.79 -2.15
N HIS A 554 4.46 6.44 -1.84
CA HIS A 554 3.61 7.04 -2.88
C HIS A 554 4.00 8.49 -3.16
N LEU A 555 4.52 9.23 -2.18
CA LEU A 555 4.96 10.62 -2.42
C LEU A 555 6.04 10.66 -3.50
N LYS A 556 6.94 9.67 -3.54
CA LYS A 556 7.92 9.54 -4.61
C LYS A 556 7.26 9.35 -5.98
N GLY A 557 6.27 8.47 -6.08
CA GLY A 557 5.51 8.25 -7.32
C GLY A 557 4.79 9.52 -7.79
N TRP A 558 4.14 10.24 -6.86
CA TRP A 558 3.51 11.53 -7.15
C TRP A 558 4.50 12.59 -7.60
N VAL A 559 5.65 12.72 -6.91
CA VAL A 559 6.69 13.67 -7.30
C VAL A 559 7.22 13.36 -8.69
N GLN A 560 7.56 12.10 -8.97
CA GLN A 560 8.04 11.68 -10.30
C GLN A 560 6.99 11.96 -11.37
N PHE A 561 5.72 11.61 -11.11
CA PHE A 561 4.64 11.90 -12.02
C PHE A 561 4.50 13.40 -12.29
N THR A 562 4.48 14.24 -11.25
CA THR A 562 4.32 15.68 -11.39
C THR A 562 5.48 16.32 -12.16
N VAL A 563 6.73 15.90 -11.91
CA VAL A 563 7.91 16.30 -12.70
C VAL A 563 7.71 15.92 -14.17
N ASP A 564 7.42 14.65 -14.45
CA ASP A 564 7.24 14.13 -15.82
C ASP A 564 6.17 14.91 -16.61
N VAL A 565 5.01 15.20 -16.00
CA VAL A 565 3.91 15.89 -16.68
C VAL A 565 4.10 17.40 -16.79
N THR A 566 4.90 18.00 -15.91
CA THR A 566 5.27 19.42 -16.01
C THR A 566 6.30 19.60 -17.13
N ASP A 567 7.32 18.74 -17.20
CA ASP A 567 8.31 18.76 -18.28
C ASP A 567 7.67 18.47 -19.65
N ALA A 568 6.68 17.58 -19.68
CA ALA A 568 5.92 17.30 -20.89
C ALA A 568 4.90 18.41 -21.28
N GLY A 569 4.77 19.47 -20.47
CA GLY A 569 3.81 20.56 -20.68
C GLY A 569 2.34 20.15 -20.55
N VAL A 570 2.04 19.01 -19.93
CA VAL A 570 0.66 18.52 -19.76
C VAL A 570 -0.02 19.22 -18.59
N MET A 571 0.75 19.44 -17.52
CA MET A 571 0.38 20.29 -16.39
C MET A 571 1.01 21.66 -16.59
N SER A 572 0.28 22.75 -16.29
CA SER A 572 0.86 24.09 -16.42
C SER A 572 2.05 24.26 -15.47
N THR A 573 3.04 25.08 -15.85
CA THR A 573 4.22 25.33 -15.00
C THR A 573 3.84 25.82 -13.61
N THR A 574 2.80 26.66 -13.53
CA THR A 574 2.30 27.21 -12.26
C THR A 574 1.68 26.11 -11.38
N GLU A 575 0.81 25.27 -11.94
CA GLU A 575 0.22 24.14 -11.19
C GLU A 575 1.27 23.10 -10.79
N GLY A 576 2.23 22.82 -11.68
CA GLY A 576 3.36 21.92 -11.42
C GLY A 576 4.19 22.40 -10.24
N ILE A 577 4.60 23.67 -10.23
CA ILE A 577 5.33 24.27 -9.10
C ILE A 577 4.51 24.18 -7.81
N GLN A 578 3.24 24.59 -7.82
CA GLN A 578 2.40 24.55 -6.62
C GLN A 578 2.26 23.13 -6.07
N THR A 579 1.98 22.16 -6.95
CA THR A 579 1.83 20.75 -6.58
C THR A 579 3.13 20.21 -5.97
N LEU A 580 4.28 20.49 -6.60
CA LEU A 580 5.59 20.08 -6.10
C LEU A 580 5.96 20.75 -4.77
N GLU A 581 5.61 22.02 -4.56
CA GLU A 581 5.84 22.70 -3.27
C GLU A 581 5.06 22.03 -2.13
N ARG A 582 3.80 21.67 -2.37
CA ARG A 582 2.98 20.95 -1.40
C ARG A 582 3.55 19.57 -1.06
N LEU A 583 3.94 18.81 -2.08
CA LEU A 583 4.55 17.48 -1.91
C LEU A 583 5.90 17.57 -1.17
N ARG A 584 6.73 18.55 -1.51
CA ARG A 584 8.00 18.84 -0.81
C ARG A 584 7.78 19.18 0.65
N ASP A 585 6.86 20.09 0.94
CA ASP A 585 6.59 20.54 2.32
C ASP A 585 6.01 19.39 3.15
N ALA A 586 5.22 18.51 2.53
CA ALA A 586 4.77 17.27 3.15
C ALA A 586 5.90 16.28 3.44
N LEU A 587 6.84 16.07 2.51
CA LEU A 587 8.03 15.23 2.72
C LEU A 587 8.89 15.77 3.88
N LYS A 588 9.10 17.09 3.93
CA LYS A 588 9.82 17.78 5.00
C LYS A 588 9.20 17.49 6.38
N ILE A 589 7.88 17.50 6.49
CA ILE A 589 7.17 17.23 7.75
C ILE A 589 7.10 15.74 8.05
N ALA A 590 6.85 14.89 7.05
CA ALA A 590 6.86 13.43 7.20
C ALA A 590 8.21 12.91 7.70
N GLY A 591 9.30 13.62 7.36
CA GLY A 591 10.65 13.44 7.87
C GLY A 591 10.80 13.41 9.39
N PHE A 592 9.77 13.80 10.14
CA PHE A 592 9.73 13.67 11.61
C PHE A 592 9.82 12.22 12.10
N ALA A 593 9.23 11.28 11.36
CA ALA A 593 9.14 9.87 11.77
C ALA A 593 10.22 8.99 11.14
N TRP A 594 10.68 9.34 9.94
CA TRP A 594 11.64 8.55 9.17
C TRP A 594 12.57 9.47 8.40
N THR A 595 13.79 8.99 8.15
CA THR A 595 14.76 9.74 7.36
C THR A 595 14.57 9.43 5.88
N ASP A 596 14.31 10.45 5.07
CA ASP A 596 14.42 10.33 3.62
C ASP A 596 15.90 10.36 3.21
N TYR A 597 16.40 9.23 2.72
CA TYR A 597 17.75 9.10 2.17
C TYR A 597 17.81 9.25 0.65
N THR A 598 16.68 9.45 -0.02
CA THR A 598 16.62 9.45 -1.48
C THR A 598 17.08 10.78 -2.09
N GLY A 599 17.12 11.87 -1.31
CA GLY A 599 17.41 13.21 -1.82
C GLY A 599 16.22 13.86 -2.54
N LEU A 600 15.02 13.29 -2.42
CA LEU A 600 13.84 13.70 -3.18
C LEU A 600 13.44 15.17 -2.92
N VAL A 601 13.60 15.66 -1.69
CA VAL A 601 13.31 17.07 -1.37
C VAL A 601 14.25 18.01 -2.12
N GLU A 602 15.54 17.69 -2.17
CA GLU A 602 16.56 18.46 -2.88
C GLU A 602 16.33 18.42 -4.40
N ASP A 603 15.90 17.27 -4.93
CA ASP A 603 15.53 17.11 -6.35
C ASP A 603 14.32 17.99 -6.71
N ILE A 604 13.30 18.04 -5.86
CA ILE A 604 12.13 18.91 -6.05
C ILE A 604 12.55 20.39 -6.03
N ASP A 605 13.34 20.81 -5.04
CA ASP A 605 13.80 22.19 -4.93
C ASP A 605 14.62 22.61 -6.17
N SER A 606 15.46 21.71 -6.68
CA SER A 606 16.24 21.92 -7.91
C SER A 606 15.35 22.05 -9.15
N HIS A 607 14.34 21.18 -9.27
CA HIS A 607 13.40 21.20 -10.38
C HIS A 607 12.52 22.47 -10.38
N ILE A 608 12.00 22.87 -9.21
CA ILE A 608 11.24 24.13 -9.07
C ILE A 608 12.11 25.34 -9.45
N ALA A 609 13.39 25.36 -9.06
CA ALA A 609 14.31 26.43 -9.44
C ALA A 609 14.51 26.48 -10.97
N ALA A 610 14.65 25.33 -11.63
CA ALA A 610 14.76 25.23 -13.08
C ALA A 610 13.49 25.75 -13.80
N LEU A 611 12.31 25.34 -13.32
CA LEU A 611 11.02 25.81 -13.88
C LEU A 611 10.84 27.33 -13.73
N ARG A 612 11.27 27.91 -12.59
CA ARG A 612 11.21 29.36 -12.36
C ARG A 612 12.22 30.16 -13.17
N ALA A 613 13.37 29.56 -13.49
CA ALA A 613 14.40 30.18 -14.32
C ALA A 613 14.06 30.13 -15.81
N SER A 614 13.23 29.16 -16.24
CA SER A 614 12.74 29.09 -17.61
C SER A 614 11.88 30.32 -17.91
N PRO A 615 12.22 31.14 -18.92
CA PRO A 615 11.42 32.31 -19.26
C PRO A 615 10.01 31.85 -19.63
N ALA A 616 9.00 32.35 -18.92
CA ALA A 616 7.60 32.00 -19.11
C ALA A 616 7.24 32.08 -20.60
N THR A 617 7.27 30.95 -21.28
CA THR A 617 6.85 30.86 -22.67
C THR A 617 5.37 31.20 -22.68
N ALA A 618 4.94 32.05 -23.62
CA ALA A 618 3.54 32.48 -23.80
C ALA A 618 2.50 31.32 -23.99
N GLN A 619 2.95 30.07 -23.89
CA GLN A 619 2.20 28.81 -23.96
C GLN A 619 1.21 28.59 -22.80
N ASP A 620 1.42 29.17 -21.62
CA ASP A 620 0.52 28.94 -20.46
C ASP A 620 -0.93 29.39 -20.73
N SER A 621 -1.14 30.42 -21.57
CA SER A 621 -2.47 30.94 -21.90
C SER A 621 -3.29 30.03 -22.82
N VAL A 622 -2.64 29.19 -23.64
CA VAL A 622 -3.32 28.32 -24.62
C VAL A 622 -3.67 26.95 -24.00
N HIS A 623 -2.98 26.54 -22.94
CA HIS A 623 -3.13 25.19 -22.37
C HIS A 623 -4.32 25.00 -21.43
N ASN A 624 -4.68 26.00 -20.61
CA ASN A 624 -5.85 25.89 -19.73
C ASN A 624 -7.16 25.62 -20.49
N LEU A 625 -7.27 26.11 -21.73
CA LEU A 625 -8.42 25.86 -22.60
C LEU A 625 -8.50 24.41 -23.13
N ASN A 626 -7.38 23.68 -23.23
CA ASN A 626 -7.35 22.33 -23.77
C ASN A 626 -7.66 21.26 -22.71
N LEU A 627 -7.25 21.47 -21.46
CA LEU A 627 -7.53 20.54 -20.36
C LEU A 627 -9.04 20.45 -20.09
N GLU A 628 -9.73 21.59 -20.00
CA GLU A 628 -11.19 21.64 -19.85
C GLU A 628 -11.93 21.11 -21.08
N ARG A 629 -11.45 21.43 -22.30
CA ARG A 629 -12.07 20.95 -23.55
C ARG A 629 -12.01 19.45 -23.70
N HIS A 630 -10.86 18.80 -23.43
CA HIS A 630 -10.76 17.34 -23.60
C HIS A 630 -11.71 16.55 -22.70
N LEU A 631 -11.97 17.06 -21.49
CA LEU A 631 -12.89 16.40 -20.57
C LEU A 631 -14.36 16.71 -20.91
N ASN A 632 -14.67 17.97 -21.25
CA ASN A 632 -16.04 18.38 -21.61
C ASN A 632 -16.53 17.78 -22.93
N ILE A 633 -15.64 17.58 -23.92
CA ILE A 633 -16.00 16.96 -25.22
C ILE A 633 -16.46 15.49 -25.04
N HIS A 634 -16.03 14.81 -23.97
CA HIS A 634 -16.40 13.43 -23.69
C HIS A 634 -17.51 13.23 -22.64
N HIS A 635 -17.93 14.27 -21.91
CA HIS A 635 -19.14 14.22 -21.08
C HIS A 635 -20.44 14.06 -21.91
N LEU A 636 -20.40 14.38 -23.21
CA LEU A 636 -21.58 14.33 -24.08
C LEU A 636 -21.93 12.95 -24.66
N ASN A 637 -21.24 11.85 -24.31
CA ASN A 637 -21.46 10.55 -24.96
C ASN A 637 -21.52 9.31 -24.06
N LEU A 638 -21.62 9.45 -22.73
CA LEU A 638 -21.69 8.29 -21.84
C LEU A 638 -23.12 7.80 -21.53
N ASN A 639 -24.19 8.52 -21.90
CA ASN A 639 -25.55 7.98 -21.90
C ASN A 639 -26.50 8.83 -22.77
N PRO A 640 -26.95 8.37 -23.96
CA PRO A 640 -27.90 9.14 -24.77
C PRO A 640 -29.32 9.22 -24.17
N ASN A 641 -29.57 8.60 -23.01
CA ASN A 641 -30.90 8.53 -22.38
C ASN A 641 -31.04 9.37 -21.10
N LEU A 642 -30.07 10.20 -20.71
CA LEU A 642 -30.27 11.15 -19.60
C LEU A 642 -30.82 12.49 -20.11
N PRO A 643 -31.92 13.01 -19.53
CA PRO A 643 -32.39 14.36 -19.84
C PRO A 643 -31.36 15.40 -19.33
N PRO A 644 -31.19 16.52 -20.06
CA PRO A 644 -30.24 17.57 -19.68
C PRO A 644 -30.61 18.18 -18.32
N ALA A 645 -29.58 18.42 -17.50
CA ALA A 645 -29.72 19.05 -16.20
C ALA A 645 -30.34 20.45 -16.32
N ILE A 646 -31.40 20.68 -15.56
CA ILE A 646 -32.13 21.95 -15.49
C ILE A 646 -31.28 22.95 -14.69
N ALA A 647 -30.95 24.09 -15.29
CA ALA A 647 -30.31 25.22 -14.62
C ALA A 647 -31.26 25.82 -13.54
N PRO A 648 -30.75 26.30 -12.39
CA PRO A 648 -31.61 26.87 -11.37
C PRO A 648 -32.10 28.26 -11.80
N LEU A 649 -33.41 28.36 -12.03
CA LEU A 649 -34.17 29.61 -12.08
C LEU A 649 -34.28 30.17 -10.67
N VAL A 650 -33.55 31.28 -10.42
CA VAL A 650 -33.80 32.16 -9.28
C VAL A 650 -34.96 33.07 -9.67
N GLU A 651 -36.15 32.81 -9.15
CA GLU A 651 -37.24 33.78 -9.16
C GLU A 651 -37.82 33.94 -7.75
N ALA A 652 -38.04 35.20 -7.43
CA ALA A 652 -38.48 35.72 -6.15
C ALA A 652 -39.96 35.40 -5.88
N ALA A 653 -40.25 35.00 -4.64
CA ALA A 653 -41.56 35.19 -4.01
C ALA A 653 -41.29 35.56 -2.55
N GLY A 654 -41.84 36.64 -2.01
CA GLY A 654 -43.26 36.97 -2.10
C GLY A 654 -43.90 36.44 -0.82
N THR A 655 -44.08 37.36 0.13
CA THR A 655 -44.62 37.17 1.46
C THR A 655 -45.96 36.42 1.45
N GLY A 656 -46.02 35.30 2.20
CA GLY A 656 -47.25 34.56 2.46
C GLY A 656 -47.12 33.78 3.77
N VAL A 657 -47.50 34.42 4.87
CA VAL A 657 -47.57 33.83 6.22
C VAL A 657 -48.74 32.84 6.26
N SER A 658 -48.44 31.59 6.60
CA SER A 658 -49.44 30.64 7.13
C SER A 658 -48.82 29.89 8.30
N GLN A 659 -49.39 30.09 9.48
CA GLN A 659 -49.03 29.43 10.72
C GLN A 659 -49.49 27.96 10.66
N HIS A 660 -48.54 27.05 10.66
CA HIS A 660 -48.76 25.69 11.14
C HIS A 660 -47.62 25.33 12.10
N ASP A 661 -48.00 24.95 13.32
CA ASP A 661 -47.10 24.57 14.41
C ASP A 661 -46.18 23.41 13.99
N PRO A 662 -44.88 23.46 14.31
CA PRO A 662 -43.97 22.35 14.07
C PRO A 662 -44.19 21.23 15.11
N PRO A 663 -44.04 19.95 14.73
CA PRO A 663 -44.02 18.88 15.70
C PRO A 663 -42.76 18.99 16.57
N VAL A 664 -42.96 18.89 17.89
CA VAL A 664 -41.91 18.77 18.90
C VAL A 664 -41.08 17.52 18.61
N TYR A 665 -39.91 17.69 18.01
CA TYR A 665 -38.89 16.65 17.94
C TYR A 665 -38.20 16.55 19.31
N SER A 666 -38.41 15.43 19.98
CA SER A 666 -37.65 15.07 21.18
C SER A 666 -36.16 14.99 20.82
N GLY A 667 -35.35 15.80 21.50
CA GLY A 667 -33.91 15.85 21.30
C GLY A 667 -33.26 14.49 21.52
N TYR A 668 -32.65 13.95 20.46
CA TYR A 668 -31.60 12.94 20.59
C TYR A 668 -30.35 13.66 21.07
N THR A 669 -30.14 13.71 22.38
CA THR A 669 -28.83 14.00 22.94
C THR A 669 -27.91 12.83 22.58
N CYS A 670 -26.91 13.07 21.71
CA CYS A 670 -25.74 12.20 21.66
C CYS A 670 -25.18 12.10 23.09
N GLY A 671 -25.05 10.87 23.59
CA GLY A 671 -24.51 10.59 24.92
C GLY A 671 -23.05 11.07 25.09
N PRO A 672 -22.51 11.02 26.32
CA PRO A 672 -21.28 11.72 26.72
C PRO A 672 -19.97 11.22 26.08
N LEU A 673 -20.01 10.18 25.25
CA LEU A 673 -18.83 9.53 24.66
C LEU A 673 -18.13 10.35 23.57
N GLY A 674 -18.70 11.48 23.15
CA GLY A 674 -18.06 12.40 22.20
C GLY A 674 -16.84 13.14 22.76
N ALA A 675 -16.67 13.22 24.09
CA ALA A 675 -15.56 13.92 24.72
C ALA A 675 -14.29 13.05 24.91
N GLU A 676 -14.45 11.73 25.10
CA GLU A 676 -13.31 10.82 25.34
C GLU A 676 -12.54 10.47 24.06
N ILE A 677 -13.14 10.64 22.88
CA ILE A 677 -12.45 10.49 21.59
C ILE A 677 -11.53 11.71 21.30
N LEU A 678 -11.69 12.81 22.02
CA LEU A 678 -11.04 14.09 21.68
C LEU A 678 -9.65 14.30 22.30
N GLY A 679 -9.25 13.56 23.35
CA GLY A 679 -7.98 13.83 24.02
C GLY A 679 -7.80 15.31 24.42
N VAL A 680 -8.91 15.99 24.76
CA VAL A 680 -8.93 17.36 25.28
C VAL A 680 -9.26 17.27 26.76
N ASP A 681 -8.39 17.83 27.61
CA ASP A 681 -8.56 17.88 29.06
C ASP A 681 -9.91 18.51 29.44
N SER A 682 -10.64 17.87 30.34
CA SER A 682 -11.98 18.24 30.80
C SER A 682 -12.00 19.40 31.83
N GLU A 683 -10.87 20.06 32.08
CA GLU A 683 -10.73 21.04 33.18
C GLU A 683 -10.63 22.50 32.71
N SER A 684 -11.59 23.02 31.94
CA SER A 684 -11.73 24.49 31.82
C SER A 684 -13.12 24.95 31.34
N TRP A 685 -14.19 24.55 32.01
CA TRP A 685 -15.50 25.21 31.85
C TRP A 685 -16.13 25.44 33.23
N THR A 686 -15.70 26.50 33.91
CA THR A 686 -16.48 27.09 35.01
C THR A 686 -17.46 28.09 34.40
N TYR A 687 -18.75 27.78 34.50
CA TYR A 687 -19.83 28.69 34.14
C TYR A 687 -19.88 29.85 35.15
N GLY A 688 -19.71 31.07 34.66
CA GLY A 688 -20.18 32.29 35.32
C GLY A 688 -21.62 32.56 34.87
N SER A 689 -22.49 32.70 35.88
CA SER A 689 -23.93 33.00 35.89
C SER A 689 -24.57 33.65 34.65
#